data_AF-A0A3G9J7Q2-F1
#
_entry.id   AF-A0A3G9J7Q2-F1
#
_cell.length_a   1.000
_cell.length_b   1.000
_cell.length_c   1.000
_cell.angle_alpha   90.00
_cell.angle_beta   90.00
_cell.angle_gamma   90.00
#
_symmetry.space_group_name_H-M   'P 1'
#
loop_
_entity.id
_entity.type
_entity.pdbx_description
1 polymer ?
#
loop_
_entity_poly.entity_id
_entity_poly.type
_entity_poly.pdbx_seq_one_letter_code
_entity_poly.pdbx_strand_id
1 'polypeptide(L)'
;MKKIKSQSRRLVLTVLAFLIVMLSFTPLMKRASAADDFDALRTKWGQKLTGGSYSSTDSDIFYYLVSLAGSITNKNRTGLLDTLDRSSSRTYLWSNLNRPTSNPAYSNDIYTVYSRLKTMALALKSPGSSLYMNPTLKTEIISAMDWMYDHRYNENETEYAGTNWWEWEIGAPLFLLDTIVLMYNDLSADQVTKYLRAIDKFCPNPTMKSDGQWVETGANRVDKSLIVTLRGILGKNSNKMMQGRDALSLVLAYVTKGDGFYKDGSFIQHDNVPSTGSYGYVLLDHLTDLLYLTNGSSWEVQDPNVANIQNWVLQSFEPLIYKGAMMDSVRGRSISREDLRDYKIGRELSIIILRLAQISKTDQALELRKMVKAWILSENRYENYYWGLTINGMLLVKSVLNNASIVPKADLLRNVQYPSMDRVVHLRPNFAFGISMYSNRTTNYELMNNENLKGWYTNEGMTYLYNNDLSQYSDQYWPTVNAYRLPGVTTDGAPRKDGFESSKSFVGGVSLDRLYGTAGMDLGPDNSTLEGKKSWFMFDDEIVALGAGITSRDSRKVETIVENRKLNAAGSNKLTVNNTAKSSTLGWSETMSGVEWAHLQGSVANSDIGYYFPDKSNIDGLREQRTGSWNQINQAGSTTQIKKSYLSLAINHGMKPVDASYSYVVLPNRTAAQTSAYSANPDIQILSNTKMVQAVKEQKLGIIQANFWSAGSVEYIIARNPAAVVAQQTGNQLSIAISDPTQMNPNVVVEIGKVAAAVISKDPSVTILQSAPTTVISVNTSGSMGATHSVKLTLNTSVPTTYPTTVELAPIADSFVRNGTYATTNYGSSNILPIANGSTDYARQAFLKFDISSIIGKIESANLIVYGATTDSKGNDSSIAAYSVLDNNWIENKVNWNNKPQINALLQEVRFEGNHQWRNFNVTSFVKTQSESNNKNFSFALVQTGKALFAEIFSRENAINKPKLQILYFKETTSGSGTTGGTAGGTTGSTTGSSGATTGGNSGTASVRTISAFADSFVRDGMYATSNYGLEKTLGAKTSAQKDDNQKSIIKFDLSSWDTSIANAKLRIYTNYIEGNNALIEVFVSPESGWQENKVTWNTFPTRLDSPIRTVNLKASGAYIDLDVTAFIRSQQEEGIKIVSFTVENATKDVSVLFDSRESSHPPQLVIQ
;
A
#
# COMPACT_ATOMS: atom_id res chain seq x y z
N MET A 1 -27.84 71.98 -75.37
CA MET A 1 -26.53 71.30 -75.61
C MET A 1 -25.43 72.36 -75.77
N LYS A 2 -24.21 72.10 -75.27
CA LYS A 2 -22.96 72.93 -75.30
C LYS A 2 -22.61 73.89 -74.12
N LYS A 3 -23.24 73.84 -72.94
CA LYS A 3 -22.75 74.61 -71.76
C LYS A 3 -22.68 73.91 -70.40
N ILE A 4 -22.79 72.57 -70.32
CA ILE A 4 -22.59 71.78 -69.09
C ILE A 4 -21.49 70.69 -69.28
N LYS A 5 -20.61 70.85 -70.27
CA LYS A 5 -19.49 69.91 -70.53
C LYS A 5 -18.08 70.49 -70.32
N SER A 6 -17.92 71.75 -69.90
CA SER A 6 -16.59 72.35 -69.69
C SER A 6 -16.20 72.62 -68.23
N GLN A 7 -17.13 72.63 -67.27
CA GLN A 7 -16.79 72.78 -65.85
C GLN A 7 -16.44 71.46 -65.14
N SER A 8 -16.93 70.32 -65.64
CA SER A 8 -16.61 68.99 -65.11
C SER A 8 -15.22 68.46 -65.53
N ARG A 9 -14.59 69.04 -66.58
CA ARG A 9 -13.22 68.66 -66.98
C ARG A 9 -12.12 69.37 -66.19
N ARG A 10 -12.36 70.57 -65.67
CA ARG A 10 -11.35 71.29 -64.85
C ARG A 10 -11.28 70.77 -63.40
N LEU A 11 -12.37 70.27 -62.82
CA LEU A 11 -12.33 69.68 -61.48
C LEU A 11 -11.63 68.30 -61.46
N VAL A 12 -11.76 67.52 -62.53
CA VAL A 12 -11.12 66.20 -62.66
C VAL A 12 -9.60 66.32 -62.90
N LEU A 13 -9.14 67.35 -63.62
CA LEU A 13 -7.71 67.57 -63.88
C LEU A 13 -6.95 68.15 -62.68
N THR A 14 -7.59 68.96 -61.84
CA THR A 14 -6.94 69.49 -60.61
C THR A 14 -6.86 68.43 -59.50
N VAL A 15 -7.83 67.51 -59.42
CA VAL A 15 -7.77 66.38 -58.47
C VAL A 15 -6.77 65.31 -58.92
N LEU A 16 -6.59 65.08 -60.22
CA LEU A 16 -5.58 64.14 -60.73
C LEU A 16 -4.14 64.64 -60.54
N ALA A 17 -3.90 65.95 -60.66
CA ALA A 17 -2.58 66.54 -60.44
C ALA A 17 -2.16 66.54 -58.96
N PHE A 18 -3.11 66.67 -58.02
CA PHE A 18 -2.83 66.56 -56.58
C PHE A 18 -2.57 65.11 -56.12
N LEU A 19 -3.16 64.12 -56.81
CA LEU A 19 -2.89 62.70 -56.56
C LEU A 19 -1.52 62.23 -57.07
N ILE A 20 -0.99 62.81 -58.16
CA ILE A 20 0.30 62.41 -58.73
C ILE A 20 1.50 62.95 -57.92
N VAL A 21 1.35 64.09 -57.22
CA VAL A 21 2.42 64.65 -56.37
C VAL A 21 2.46 63.99 -54.98
N MET A 22 1.34 63.44 -54.47
CA MET A 22 1.37 62.61 -53.24
C MET A 22 1.90 61.18 -53.47
N LEU A 23 1.97 60.70 -54.72
CA LEU A 23 2.53 59.39 -55.06
C LEU A 23 4.05 59.40 -55.30
N SER A 24 4.71 60.56 -55.25
CA SER A 24 6.16 60.69 -55.51
C SER A 24 7.02 60.92 -54.26
N PHE A 25 6.41 60.91 -53.07
CA PHE A 25 7.12 60.88 -51.77
C PHE A 25 6.59 59.76 -50.87
N THR A 26 6.55 58.52 -51.39
CA THR A 26 6.67 57.36 -50.50
C THR A 26 8.15 57.10 -50.27
N PRO A 27 8.68 57.10 -49.03
CA PRO A 27 9.99 56.51 -48.80
C PRO A 27 9.94 55.08 -49.33
N LEU A 28 11.03 54.56 -49.89
CA LEU A 28 11.15 53.15 -50.24
C LEU A 28 10.81 52.29 -49.01
N MET A 29 9.53 51.95 -48.81
CA MET A 29 9.14 50.83 -48.00
C MET A 29 9.60 49.63 -48.80
N LYS A 30 10.71 49.03 -48.35
CA LYS A 30 11.05 47.64 -48.67
C LYS A 30 9.74 46.85 -48.63
N ARG A 31 9.34 46.27 -49.76
CA ARG A 31 8.30 45.23 -49.77
C ARG A 31 8.71 44.22 -48.70
N ALA A 32 7.93 44.13 -47.61
CA ALA A 32 8.11 43.09 -46.63
C ALA A 32 8.00 41.75 -47.38
N SER A 33 9.07 40.97 -47.38
CA SER A 33 8.99 39.56 -47.78
C SER A 33 7.89 38.91 -46.96
N ALA A 34 7.06 38.06 -47.57
CA ALA A 34 6.18 37.20 -46.81
C ALA A 34 7.03 36.45 -45.76
N ALA A 35 6.54 36.39 -44.52
CA ALA A 35 7.21 35.68 -43.44
C ALA A 35 7.29 34.19 -43.82
N ASP A 36 8.48 33.60 -43.72
CA ASP A 36 8.64 32.15 -43.86
C ASP A 36 8.16 31.43 -42.60
N ASP A 37 7.98 30.10 -42.67
CA ASP A 37 7.51 29.31 -41.53
C ASP A 37 8.38 29.50 -40.27
N PHE A 38 9.68 29.81 -40.41
CA PHE A 38 10.56 30.09 -39.27
C PHE A 38 10.19 31.41 -38.58
N ASP A 39 9.93 32.48 -39.35
CA ASP A 39 9.49 33.76 -38.80
C ASP A 39 8.14 33.63 -38.08
N ALA A 40 7.23 32.80 -38.60
CA ALA A 40 5.95 32.48 -37.94
C ALA A 40 6.16 31.73 -36.61
N LEU A 41 7.00 30.69 -36.59
CA LEU A 41 7.33 29.93 -35.38
C LEU A 41 8.05 30.79 -34.33
N ARG A 42 9.01 31.63 -34.73
CA ARG A 42 9.67 32.60 -33.83
C ARG A 42 8.64 33.54 -33.21
N THR A 43 7.72 34.06 -34.02
CA THR A 43 6.67 34.97 -33.57
C THR A 43 5.75 34.27 -32.56
N LYS A 44 5.35 33.02 -32.83
CA LYS A 44 4.55 32.19 -31.92
C LYS A 44 5.25 31.96 -30.58
N TRP A 45 6.55 31.65 -30.58
CA TRP A 45 7.33 31.53 -29.34
C TRP A 45 7.45 32.86 -28.59
N GLY A 46 7.74 33.96 -29.31
CA GLY A 46 7.79 35.31 -28.72
C GLY A 46 6.45 35.73 -28.09
N GLN A 47 5.33 35.37 -28.70
CA GLN A 47 3.99 35.59 -28.14
C GLN A 47 3.74 34.74 -26.89
N LYS A 48 4.19 33.47 -26.86
CA LYS A 48 4.14 32.66 -25.64
C LYS A 48 4.92 33.32 -24.49
N LEU A 49 6.10 33.85 -24.76
CA LEU A 49 6.95 34.51 -23.75
C LEU A 49 6.34 35.82 -23.23
N THR A 50 5.76 36.64 -24.13
CA THR A 50 5.23 37.98 -23.79
C THR A 50 3.75 38.00 -23.45
N GLY A 51 3.01 36.92 -23.73
CA GLY A 51 1.55 36.86 -23.60
C GLY A 51 0.80 37.25 -24.88
N GLY A 52 1.48 37.69 -25.94
CA GLY A 52 0.85 38.05 -27.22
C GLY A 52 -0.05 39.29 -27.09
N SER A 53 -1.32 39.15 -27.46
CA SER A 53 -2.31 40.24 -27.31
C SER A 53 -3.05 40.13 -25.99
N TYR A 54 -2.96 41.17 -25.16
CA TYR A 54 -3.60 41.24 -23.85
C TYR A 54 -3.92 42.69 -23.49
N SER A 55 -4.81 42.88 -22.50
CA SER A 55 -5.05 44.20 -21.91
C SER A 55 -4.02 44.48 -20.82
N SER A 56 -3.16 45.49 -21.01
CA SER A 56 -2.21 45.93 -19.97
C SER A 56 -2.88 46.63 -18.79
N THR A 57 -4.20 46.86 -18.85
CA THR A 57 -5.00 47.41 -17.75
C THR A 57 -5.76 46.35 -16.96
N ASP A 58 -5.70 45.07 -17.35
CA ASP A 58 -6.09 43.97 -16.46
C ASP A 58 -5.24 44.04 -15.19
N SER A 59 -5.86 44.04 -14.02
CA SER A 59 -5.18 44.31 -12.74
C SER A 59 -4.04 43.33 -12.44
N ASP A 60 -4.21 42.05 -12.77
CA ASP A 60 -3.20 41.02 -12.49
C ASP A 60 -2.02 41.16 -13.47
N ILE A 61 -2.31 41.44 -14.74
CA ILE A 61 -1.30 41.69 -15.77
C ILE A 61 -0.53 42.99 -15.49
N PHE A 62 -1.24 44.06 -15.13
CA PHE A 62 -0.63 45.33 -14.76
C PHE A 62 0.33 45.15 -13.58
N TYR A 63 -0.09 44.43 -12.53
CA TYR A 63 0.75 44.13 -11.39
C TYR A 63 2.01 43.34 -11.80
N TYR A 64 1.88 42.32 -12.65
CA TYR A 64 3.01 41.58 -13.20
C TYR A 64 3.98 42.51 -13.95
N LEU A 65 3.49 43.40 -14.81
CA LEU A 65 4.32 44.33 -15.60
C LEU A 65 5.07 45.32 -14.69
N VAL A 66 4.42 45.83 -13.64
CA VAL A 66 5.06 46.70 -12.64
C VAL A 66 6.14 45.95 -11.87
N SER A 67 5.86 44.71 -11.43
CA SER A 67 6.82 43.86 -10.73
C SER A 67 8.02 43.52 -11.62
N LEU A 68 7.76 43.15 -12.88
CA LEU A 68 8.78 42.87 -13.88
C LEU A 68 9.69 44.09 -14.09
N ALA A 69 9.13 45.27 -14.35
CA ALA A 69 9.91 46.50 -14.50
C ALA A 69 10.72 46.84 -13.23
N GLY A 70 10.11 46.69 -12.05
CA GLY A 70 10.76 46.91 -10.75
C GLY A 70 11.93 45.97 -10.46
N SER A 71 11.90 44.74 -10.99
CA SER A 71 13.02 43.81 -10.90
C SER A 71 14.20 44.21 -11.79
N ILE A 72 13.98 45.00 -12.84
CA ILE A 72 15.04 45.51 -13.71
C ILE A 72 15.63 46.79 -13.16
N THR A 73 14.80 47.75 -12.75
CA THR A 73 15.25 48.98 -12.12
C THR A 73 14.23 49.49 -11.11
N ASN A 74 14.72 50.00 -9.98
CA ASN A 74 13.86 50.53 -8.93
C ASN A 74 14.54 51.66 -8.14
N LYS A 75 13.76 52.33 -7.28
CA LYS A 75 14.24 53.48 -6.49
C LYS A 75 15.41 53.14 -5.56
N ASN A 76 15.51 51.88 -5.12
CA ASN A 76 16.56 51.41 -4.21
C ASN A 76 17.82 50.96 -4.95
N ARG A 77 17.84 51.04 -6.30
CA ARG A 77 18.97 50.62 -7.14
C ARG A 77 19.39 49.17 -6.96
N THR A 78 18.44 48.29 -6.64
CA THR A 78 18.69 46.85 -6.47
C THR A 78 18.30 46.02 -7.69
N GLY A 79 17.76 46.65 -8.74
CA GLY A 79 17.33 45.96 -9.95
C GLY A 79 18.50 45.39 -10.76
N LEU A 80 18.18 44.49 -11.70
CA LEU A 80 19.18 43.84 -12.56
C LEU A 80 20.01 44.85 -13.37
N LEU A 81 19.38 45.88 -13.93
CA LEU A 81 20.07 46.95 -14.67
C LEU A 81 20.85 47.88 -13.73
N ASP A 82 20.33 48.14 -12.52
CA ASP A 82 20.99 49.02 -11.55
C ASP A 82 22.28 48.42 -11.01
N THR A 83 22.36 47.09 -10.93
CA THR A 83 23.48 46.33 -10.36
C THR A 83 24.42 45.72 -11.42
N LEU A 84 24.11 45.92 -12.70
CA LEU A 84 24.96 45.50 -13.83
C LEU A 84 26.23 46.35 -13.88
N ASP A 85 27.40 45.72 -14.01
CA ASP A 85 28.63 46.43 -14.36
C ASP A 85 28.60 46.84 -15.83
N ARG A 86 28.55 48.15 -16.05
CA ARG A 86 28.47 48.80 -17.36
C ARG A 86 29.79 49.48 -17.75
N SER A 87 30.86 49.26 -16.99
CA SER A 87 32.19 49.77 -17.36
C SER A 87 32.72 49.03 -18.59
N SER A 88 33.45 49.74 -19.45
CA SER A 88 34.10 49.14 -20.63
C SER A 88 35.22 48.15 -20.25
N SER A 89 35.71 48.20 -19.02
CA SER A 89 36.73 47.34 -18.45
C SER A 89 36.19 46.22 -17.56
N ARG A 90 34.88 45.93 -17.62
CA ARG A 90 34.24 44.94 -16.74
C ARG A 90 34.83 43.55 -16.92
N THR A 91 35.05 42.86 -15.80
CA THR A 91 35.54 41.46 -15.76
C THR A 91 34.43 40.47 -15.37
N TYR A 92 33.23 40.99 -15.10
CA TYR A 92 31.99 40.27 -14.82
C TYR A 92 30.80 41.17 -15.19
N LEU A 93 29.60 40.60 -15.31
CA LEU A 93 28.36 41.38 -15.45
C LEU A 93 27.75 41.74 -14.10
N TRP A 94 27.74 40.79 -13.16
CA TRP A 94 27.34 41.03 -11.77
C TRP A 94 28.38 40.44 -10.84
N SER A 95 28.82 41.22 -9.85
CA SER A 95 29.91 40.83 -8.95
C SER A 95 29.65 39.54 -8.18
N ASN A 96 28.37 39.25 -7.89
CA ASN A 96 27.94 38.04 -7.20
C ASN A 96 27.93 36.77 -8.08
N LEU A 97 28.23 36.89 -9.38
CA LEU A 97 28.25 35.82 -10.38
C LEU A 97 29.61 35.76 -11.09
N ASN A 98 30.70 35.84 -10.32
CA ASN A 98 32.07 35.88 -10.83
C ASN A 98 32.96 34.83 -10.16
N ARG A 99 32.45 33.60 -9.99
CA ARG A 99 33.26 32.50 -9.44
C ARG A 99 34.31 32.07 -10.49
N PRO A 100 35.49 31.56 -10.07
CA PRO A 100 36.50 31.03 -11.00
C PRO A 100 36.05 29.67 -11.57
N THR A 101 36.63 29.27 -12.70
CA THR A 101 36.33 27.99 -13.40
C THR A 101 36.60 26.75 -12.56
N SER A 102 37.45 26.86 -11.53
CA SER A 102 37.71 25.79 -10.56
C SER A 102 36.59 25.58 -9.53
N ASN A 103 35.61 26.48 -9.47
CA ASN A 103 34.48 26.37 -8.55
C ASN A 103 33.36 25.50 -9.16
N PRO A 104 32.87 24.45 -8.47
CA PRO A 104 31.78 23.60 -8.96
C PRO A 104 30.51 24.34 -9.39
N ALA A 105 30.24 25.51 -8.81
CA ALA A 105 29.07 26.32 -9.12
C ALA A 105 29.34 27.41 -10.17
N TYR A 106 30.49 27.38 -10.86
CA TYR A 106 30.81 28.30 -11.96
C TYR A 106 29.78 28.24 -13.10
N SER A 107 29.38 27.03 -13.50
CA SER A 107 28.35 26.84 -14.53
C SER A 107 27.00 27.49 -14.13
N ASN A 108 26.69 27.54 -12.83
CA ASN A 108 25.47 28.15 -12.33
C ASN A 108 25.52 29.68 -12.46
N ASP A 109 26.72 30.30 -12.47
CA ASP A 109 26.84 31.74 -12.77
C ASP A 109 26.41 32.02 -14.21
N ILE A 110 26.84 31.20 -15.17
CA ILE A 110 26.49 31.34 -16.59
C ILE A 110 24.98 31.17 -16.78
N TYR A 111 24.43 30.10 -16.22
CA TYR A 111 22.98 29.85 -16.20
C TYR A 111 22.20 31.04 -15.62
N THR A 112 22.61 31.54 -14.45
CA THR A 112 21.94 32.64 -13.75
C THR A 112 22.04 33.95 -14.53
N VAL A 113 23.19 34.23 -15.18
CA VAL A 113 23.36 35.41 -16.03
C VAL A 113 22.36 35.38 -17.18
N TYR A 114 22.24 34.28 -17.92
CA TYR A 114 21.28 34.22 -19.02
C TYR A 114 19.82 34.29 -18.55
N SER A 115 19.50 33.75 -17.37
CA SER A 115 18.18 33.95 -16.73
C SER A 115 17.88 35.43 -16.47
N ARG A 116 18.87 36.19 -15.97
CA ARG A 116 18.76 37.65 -15.75
C ARG A 116 18.57 38.40 -17.08
N LEU A 117 19.34 38.05 -18.11
CA LEU A 117 19.23 38.67 -19.44
C LEU A 117 17.88 38.40 -20.10
N LYS A 118 17.35 37.18 -19.99
CA LYS A 118 15.99 36.84 -20.43
C LYS A 118 14.95 37.71 -19.73
N THR A 119 15.07 37.88 -18.40
CA THR A 119 14.15 38.71 -17.61
C THR A 119 14.19 40.18 -18.04
N MET A 120 15.39 40.72 -18.28
CA MET A 120 15.59 42.06 -18.84
C MET A 120 14.95 42.21 -20.23
N ALA A 121 15.14 41.22 -21.11
CA ALA A 121 14.53 41.20 -22.44
C ALA A 121 12.99 41.10 -22.38
N LEU A 122 12.42 40.34 -21.45
CA LEU A 122 10.97 40.30 -21.22
C LEU A 122 10.43 41.70 -20.87
N ALA A 123 11.10 42.40 -19.94
CA ALA A 123 10.68 43.75 -19.53
C ALA A 123 10.75 44.76 -20.68
N LEU A 124 11.75 44.64 -21.55
CA LEU A 124 11.92 45.46 -22.74
C LEU A 124 10.82 45.18 -23.79
N LYS A 125 10.35 43.94 -23.89
CA LYS A 125 9.50 43.46 -25.00
C LYS A 125 8.03 43.28 -24.66
N SER A 126 7.62 43.45 -23.40
CA SER A 126 6.23 43.30 -22.98
C SER A 126 5.47 44.64 -23.04
N PRO A 127 4.47 44.83 -23.93
CA PRO A 127 3.65 46.03 -23.96
C PRO A 127 3.02 46.37 -22.60
N GLY A 128 3.10 47.64 -22.19
CA GLY A 128 2.61 48.11 -20.88
C GLY A 128 3.65 48.07 -19.75
N SER A 129 4.79 47.38 -19.93
CA SER A 129 5.96 47.59 -19.08
C SER A 129 6.44 49.05 -19.20
N SER A 130 6.83 49.68 -18.10
CA SER A 130 7.45 51.01 -18.13
C SER A 130 8.82 51.04 -18.83
N LEU A 131 9.39 49.86 -19.09
CA LEU A 131 10.65 49.68 -19.81
C LEU A 131 10.44 49.20 -21.26
N TYR A 132 9.19 49.14 -21.73
CA TYR A 132 8.89 48.73 -23.08
C TYR A 132 9.63 49.60 -24.10
N MET A 133 10.42 48.96 -24.98
CA MET A 133 11.28 49.63 -25.97
C MET A 133 12.30 50.63 -25.40
N ASN A 134 12.65 50.55 -24.12
CA ASN A 134 13.65 51.43 -23.51
C ASN A 134 15.04 51.28 -24.19
N PRO A 135 15.63 52.36 -24.74
CA PRO A 135 16.85 52.28 -25.53
C PRO A 135 18.09 51.92 -24.69
N THR A 136 18.16 52.40 -23.44
CA THR A 136 19.28 52.08 -22.55
C THR A 136 19.28 50.59 -22.19
N LEU A 137 18.12 50.07 -21.77
CA LEU A 137 17.98 48.65 -21.43
C LEU A 137 18.32 47.75 -22.63
N LYS A 138 17.84 48.10 -23.83
CA LYS A 138 18.18 47.42 -25.08
C LYS A 138 19.70 47.34 -25.28
N THR A 139 20.40 48.47 -25.21
CA THR A 139 21.86 48.53 -25.41
C THR A 139 22.61 47.69 -24.39
N GLU A 140 22.20 47.74 -23.12
CA GLU A 140 22.87 46.99 -22.06
C GLU A 140 22.64 45.47 -22.17
N ILE A 141 21.45 45.02 -22.61
CA ILE A 141 21.21 43.60 -22.90
C ILE A 141 22.15 43.11 -24.00
N ILE A 142 22.24 43.85 -25.13
CA ILE A 142 23.09 43.46 -26.26
C ILE A 142 24.55 43.43 -25.84
N SER A 143 25.02 44.49 -25.17
CA SER A 143 26.37 44.59 -24.62
C SER A 143 26.72 43.42 -23.70
N ALA A 144 25.80 43.04 -22.80
CA ALA A 144 25.99 41.93 -21.89
C ALA A 144 25.99 40.55 -22.59
N MET A 145 25.15 40.35 -23.61
CA MET A 145 25.17 39.14 -24.43
C MET A 145 26.50 39.00 -25.19
N ASP A 146 27.00 40.08 -25.79
CA ASP A 146 28.29 40.09 -26.47
C ASP A 146 29.44 39.77 -25.51
N TRP A 147 29.42 40.38 -24.32
CA TRP A 147 30.43 40.11 -23.29
C TRP A 147 30.39 38.65 -22.82
N MET A 148 29.20 38.08 -22.61
CA MET A 148 29.06 36.68 -22.21
C MET A 148 29.63 35.73 -23.25
N TYR A 149 29.35 35.98 -24.53
CA TYR A 149 29.98 35.20 -25.59
C TYR A 149 31.50 35.36 -25.55
N ASP A 150 32.01 36.59 -25.54
CA ASP A 150 33.45 36.84 -25.67
C ASP A 150 34.27 36.28 -24.48
N HIS A 151 33.66 36.06 -23.30
CA HIS A 151 34.40 35.76 -22.05
C HIS A 151 33.95 34.52 -21.26
N ARG A 152 32.77 33.95 -21.52
CA ARG A 152 32.17 32.93 -20.64
C ARG A 152 31.48 31.77 -21.36
N TYR A 153 30.83 32.01 -22.50
CA TYR A 153 29.99 31.00 -23.17
C TYR A 153 30.04 31.14 -24.70
N ASN A 154 31.05 30.53 -25.32
CA ASN A 154 31.27 30.48 -26.76
C ASN A 154 31.76 29.10 -27.22
N GLU A 155 31.93 28.90 -28.53
CA GLU A 155 32.33 27.63 -29.13
C GLU A 155 33.74 27.13 -28.77
N ASN A 156 34.60 28.01 -28.25
CA ASN A 156 35.97 27.67 -27.84
C ASN A 156 36.06 27.31 -26.34
N GLU A 157 34.97 27.49 -25.59
CA GLU A 157 34.89 27.07 -24.19
C GLU A 157 34.66 25.56 -24.06
N THR A 158 34.93 25.04 -22.86
CA THR A 158 34.70 23.65 -22.48
C THR A 158 33.90 23.59 -21.19
N GLU A 159 33.18 22.48 -21.01
CA GLU A 159 32.65 22.12 -19.69
C GLU A 159 33.82 21.88 -18.74
N TYR A 160 33.82 22.54 -17.58
CA TYR A 160 34.88 22.41 -16.59
C TYR A 160 34.58 21.27 -15.61
N ALA A 161 35.62 20.53 -15.22
CA ALA A 161 35.51 19.42 -14.29
C ALA A 161 34.87 19.86 -12.96
N GLY A 162 33.93 19.04 -12.47
CA GLY A 162 33.20 19.31 -11.23
C GLY A 162 32.06 20.33 -11.35
N THR A 163 31.87 20.96 -12.51
CA THR A 163 30.70 21.80 -12.79
C THR A 163 29.52 20.96 -13.29
N ASN A 164 28.32 21.54 -13.27
CA ASN A 164 27.10 20.84 -13.68
C ASN A 164 26.89 20.96 -15.20
N TRP A 165 27.06 19.87 -15.94
CA TRP A 165 26.88 19.80 -17.39
C TRP A 165 25.50 20.31 -17.85
N TRP A 166 24.45 20.08 -17.05
CA TRP A 166 23.08 20.50 -17.38
C TRP A 166 22.99 22.01 -17.59
N GLU A 167 23.76 22.80 -16.83
CA GLU A 167 23.76 24.26 -16.95
C GLU A 167 24.39 24.72 -18.27
N TRP A 168 25.38 23.97 -18.79
CA TRP A 168 26.02 24.24 -20.07
C TRP A 168 25.17 23.80 -21.27
N GLU A 169 24.61 22.60 -21.21
CA GLU A 169 23.98 21.96 -22.36
C GLU A 169 22.46 22.21 -22.43
N ILE A 170 21.82 22.55 -21.31
CA ILE A 170 20.37 22.70 -21.22
C ILE A 170 19.97 24.08 -20.68
N GLY A 171 20.35 24.38 -19.43
CA GLY A 171 19.87 25.56 -18.71
C GLY A 171 20.23 26.89 -19.39
N ALA A 172 21.52 27.13 -19.64
CA ALA A 172 21.97 28.36 -20.29
C ALA A 172 21.44 28.49 -21.74
N PRO A 173 21.49 27.44 -22.60
CA PRO A 173 20.87 27.49 -23.92
C PRO A 173 19.40 27.89 -23.93
N LEU A 174 18.56 27.34 -23.04
CA LEU A 174 17.13 27.69 -23.00
C LEU A 174 16.91 29.18 -22.77
N PHE A 175 17.63 29.78 -21.80
CA PHE A 175 17.51 31.21 -21.53
C PHE A 175 18.14 32.10 -22.61
N LEU A 176 19.27 31.67 -23.19
CA LEU A 176 19.89 32.38 -24.31
C LEU A 176 18.96 32.39 -25.53
N LEU A 177 18.36 31.25 -25.89
CA LEU A 177 17.41 31.14 -26.99
C LEU A 177 16.18 32.03 -26.79
N ASP A 178 15.58 32.02 -25.59
CA ASP A 178 14.48 32.94 -25.26
C ASP A 178 14.89 34.40 -25.41
N THR A 179 16.09 34.75 -24.95
CA THR A 179 16.63 36.11 -25.07
C THR A 179 16.82 36.50 -26.54
N ILE A 180 17.36 35.60 -27.38
CA ILE A 180 17.51 35.84 -28.82
C ILE A 180 16.14 35.99 -29.49
N VAL A 181 15.13 35.19 -29.14
CA VAL A 181 13.77 35.33 -29.69
C VAL A 181 13.20 36.72 -29.38
N LEU A 182 13.33 37.17 -28.13
CA LEU A 182 12.82 38.48 -27.69
C LEU A 182 13.58 39.64 -28.36
N MET A 183 14.90 39.49 -28.51
CA MET A 183 15.80 40.52 -29.05
C MET A 183 16.02 40.41 -30.57
N TYR A 184 15.37 39.49 -31.27
CA TYR A 184 15.76 39.09 -32.64
C TYR A 184 15.88 40.27 -33.61
N ASN A 185 14.94 41.22 -33.56
CA ASN A 185 14.93 42.39 -34.44
C ASN A 185 15.89 43.51 -34.02
N ASP A 186 16.50 43.39 -32.83
CA ASP A 186 17.52 44.33 -32.33
C ASP A 186 18.95 43.80 -32.49
N LEU A 187 19.11 42.52 -32.80
CA LEU A 187 20.39 41.86 -33.04
C LEU A 187 20.75 41.89 -34.52
N SER A 188 22.04 41.98 -34.83
CA SER A 188 22.53 41.75 -36.19
C SER A 188 22.47 40.26 -36.54
N ALA A 189 22.42 39.94 -37.84
CA ALA A 189 22.49 38.54 -38.30
C ALA A 189 23.78 37.83 -37.83
N ASP A 190 24.88 38.58 -37.74
CA ASP A 190 26.17 38.07 -37.23
C ASP A 190 26.08 37.75 -35.73
N GLN A 191 25.44 38.61 -34.92
CA GLN A 191 25.22 38.34 -33.49
C GLN A 191 24.34 37.10 -33.29
N VAL A 192 23.25 36.97 -34.03
CA VAL A 192 22.40 35.77 -33.96
C VAL A 192 23.23 34.52 -34.30
N THR A 193 23.96 34.55 -35.41
CA THR A 193 24.81 33.41 -35.82
C THR A 193 25.87 33.09 -34.78
N LYS A 194 26.56 34.11 -34.24
CA LYS A 194 27.57 34.03 -33.18
C LYS A 194 27.02 33.29 -31.96
N TYR A 195 25.88 33.72 -31.41
CA TYR A 195 25.28 33.08 -30.23
C TYR A 195 24.79 31.65 -30.50
N LEU A 196 24.25 31.38 -31.70
CA LEU A 196 23.82 30.03 -32.08
C LEU A 196 24.99 29.04 -32.26
N ARG A 197 26.22 29.50 -32.51
CA ARG A 197 27.43 28.65 -32.52
C ARG A 197 27.78 28.17 -31.12
N ALA A 198 27.69 29.04 -30.12
CA ALA A 198 27.89 28.64 -28.72
C ALA A 198 26.91 27.53 -28.32
N ILE A 199 25.63 27.67 -28.67
CA ILE A 199 24.64 26.61 -28.40
C ILE A 199 24.93 25.33 -29.18
N ASP A 200 25.37 25.40 -30.44
CA ASP A 200 25.70 24.19 -31.21
C ASP A 200 26.90 23.44 -30.65
N LYS A 201 27.84 24.14 -29.99
CA LYS A 201 28.98 23.53 -29.30
C LYS A 201 28.51 22.64 -28.15
N PHE A 202 27.60 23.13 -27.31
CA PHE A 202 27.15 22.42 -26.12
C PHE A 202 25.91 21.54 -26.33
N CYS A 203 25.09 21.81 -27.34
CA CYS A 203 23.94 20.99 -27.70
C CYS A 203 23.84 20.74 -29.22
N PRO A 204 24.84 20.05 -29.82
CA PRO A 204 24.83 19.77 -31.26
C PRO A 204 23.77 18.75 -31.69
N ASN A 205 23.45 17.80 -30.81
CA ASN A 205 22.57 16.66 -31.06
C ASN A 205 21.66 16.42 -29.85
N PRO A 206 20.32 16.42 -30.00
CA PRO A 206 19.43 16.26 -28.87
C PRO A 206 19.36 14.84 -28.30
N THR A 207 19.92 13.85 -28.99
CA THR A 207 19.91 12.45 -28.52
C THR A 207 21.15 12.07 -27.72
N MET A 208 22.14 12.95 -27.62
CA MET A 208 23.44 12.67 -27.01
C MET A 208 23.88 13.80 -26.09
N LYS A 209 24.71 13.46 -25.12
CA LYS A 209 25.53 14.44 -24.40
C LYS A 209 26.57 15.07 -25.33
N SER A 210 26.99 16.31 -25.05
CA SER A 210 27.95 17.07 -25.89
C SER A 210 29.28 16.32 -26.11
N ASP A 211 29.69 15.51 -25.14
CA ASP A 211 30.88 14.64 -25.20
C ASP A 211 30.73 13.43 -26.13
N GLY A 212 29.51 13.15 -26.62
CA GLY A 212 29.19 12.04 -27.51
C GLY A 212 29.21 10.66 -26.85
N GLN A 213 29.41 10.56 -25.53
CA GLN A 213 29.56 9.29 -24.82
C GLN A 213 28.24 8.76 -24.27
N TRP A 214 27.30 9.63 -23.92
CA TRP A 214 26.07 9.27 -23.23
C TRP A 214 24.84 9.55 -24.09
N VAL A 215 23.93 8.58 -24.15
CA VAL A 215 22.62 8.72 -24.79
C VAL A 215 21.70 9.48 -23.85
N GLU A 216 21.10 10.56 -24.33
CA GLU A 216 20.15 11.35 -23.53
C GLU A 216 18.78 10.70 -23.56
N THR A 217 18.09 10.62 -22.44
CA THR A 217 16.76 9.98 -22.28
C THR A 217 15.79 10.89 -21.54
N GLY A 218 14.50 10.54 -21.57
CA GLY A 218 13.46 11.20 -20.78
C GLY A 218 13.45 12.73 -20.91
N ALA A 219 13.45 13.42 -19.77
CA ALA A 219 13.40 14.89 -19.72
C ALA A 219 14.55 15.55 -20.48
N ASN A 220 15.79 15.09 -20.29
CA ASN A 220 16.97 15.70 -20.92
C ASN A 220 16.89 15.68 -22.46
N ARG A 221 16.41 14.57 -23.03
CA ARG A 221 16.22 14.47 -24.49
C ARG A 221 15.19 15.49 -24.99
N VAL A 222 14.09 15.68 -24.26
CA VAL A 222 13.05 16.65 -24.64
C VAL A 222 13.58 18.08 -24.51
N ASP A 223 14.29 18.39 -23.43
CA ASP A 223 14.92 19.71 -23.23
C ASP A 223 15.85 20.06 -24.40
N LYS A 224 16.73 19.14 -24.76
CA LYS A 224 17.65 19.33 -25.89
C LYS A 224 16.92 19.38 -27.23
N SER A 225 15.83 18.62 -27.39
CA SER A 225 14.99 18.68 -28.59
C SER A 225 14.37 20.08 -28.75
N LEU A 226 13.95 20.72 -27.65
CA LEU A 226 13.45 22.09 -27.65
C LEU A 226 14.55 23.09 -28.02
N ILE A 227 15.74 22.95 -27.43
CA ILE A 227 16.91 23.79 -27.73
C ILE A 227 17.27 23.72 -29.22
N VAL A 228 17.38 22.51 -29.76
CA VAL A 228 17.75 22.29 -31.17
C VAL A 228 16.67 22.80 -32.12
N THR A 229 15.40 22.66 -31.75
CA THR A 229 14.26 23.21 -32.52
C THR A 229 14.29 24.74 -32.53
N LEU A 230 14.42 25.40 -31.38
CA LEU A 230 14.50 26.86 -31.29
C LEU A 230 15.74 27.40 -32.01
N ARG A 231 16.88 26.71 -31.93
CA ARG A 231 18.07 27.04 -32.74
C ARG A 231 17.79 26.91 -34.23
N GLY A 232 17.06 25.87 -34.66
CA GLY A 232 16.60 25.69 -36.03
C GLY A 232 15.72 26.84 -36.51
N ILE A 233 14.80 27.31 -35.67
CA ILE A 233 13.95 28.48 -35.95
C ILE A 233 14.80 29.75 -36.12
N LEU A 234 15.66 30.04 -35.16
CA LEU A 234 16.43 31.29 -35.13
C LEU A 234 17.49 31.36 -36.24
N GLY A 235 18.08 30.22 -36.59
CA GLY A 235 19.05 30.06 -37.67
C GLY A 235 18.45 29.71 -39.03
N LYS A 236 17.10 29.66 -39.14
CA LYS A 236 16.36 29.26 -40.34
C LYS A 236 16.88 27.96 -40.98
N ASN A 237 17.05 26.92 -40.16
CA ASN A 237 17.67 25.64 -40.54
C ASN A 237 16.68 24.46 -40.41
N SER A 238 16.15 24.00 -41.54
CA SER A 238 15.20 22.88 -41.62
C SER A 238 15.75 21.56 -41.10
N ASN A 239 17.06 21.30 -41.24
CA ASN A 239 17.65 20.05 -40.76
C ASN A 239 17.66 20.01 -39.22
N LYS A 240 17.92 21.14 -38.57
CA LYS A 240 17.84 21.24 -37.10
C LYS A 240 16.39 21.13 -36.61
N MET A 241 15.42 21.64 -37.37
CA MET A 241 13.99 21.41 -37.08
C MET A 241 13.63 19.92 -37.11
N MET A 242 14.03 19.20 -38.16
CA MET A 242 13.82 17.75 -38.25
C MET A 242 14.54 16.99 -37.13
N GLN A 243 15.79 17.37 -36.84
CA GLN A 243 16.56 16.76 -35.75
C GLN A 243 15.87 16.91 -34.38
N GLY A 244 15.35 18.09 -34.06
CA GLY A 244 14.60 18.31 -32.82
C GLY A 244 13.28 17.55 -32.78
N ARG A 245 12.52 17.54 -33.89
CA ARG A 245 11.25 16.82 -34.01
C ARG A 245 11.43 15.30 -33.86
N ASP A 246 12.36 14.73 -34.62
CA ASP A 246 12.51 13.28 -34.75
C ASP A 246 13.12 12.63 -33.49
N ALA A 247 13.80 13.42 -32.66
CA ALA A 247 14.28 12.97 -31.35
C ALA A 247 13.15 12.64 -30.36
N LEU A 248 11.94 13.18 -30.57
CA LEU A 248 10.80 12.98 -29.66
C LEU A 248 10.20 11.58 -29.75
N SER A 249 10.26 10.91 -30.90
CA SER A 249 9.63 9.60 -31.11
C SER A 249 10.05 8.55 -30.07
N LEU A 250 11.30 8.59 -29.63
CA LEU A 250 11.83 7.68 -28.63
C LEU A 250 11.37 7.97 -27.19
N VAL A 251 10.78 9.14 -26.95
CA VAL A 251 10.24 9.54 -25.64
C VAL A 251 8.73 9.30 -25.56
N LEU A 252 8.04 9.36 -26.70
CA LEU A 252 6.59 9.22 -26.78
C LEU A 252 6.08 7.78 -26.53
N ALA A 253 6.94 6.78 -26.75
CA ALA A 253 6.62 5.38 -26.50
C ALA A 253 6.67 5.04 -25.00
N TYR A 254 5.77 4.17 -24.56
CA TYR A 254 5.89 3.58 -23.22
C TYR A 254 7.11 2.67 -23.12
N VAL A 255 7.78 2.71 -21.97
CA VAL A 255 8.89 1.82 -21.63
C VAL A 255 8.43 0.68 -20.72
N THR A 256 9.24 -0.37 -20.65
CA THR A 256 9.08 -1.49 -19.71
C THR A 256 10.27 -1.64 -18.76
N LYS A 257 11.30 -0.80 -18.92
CA LYS A 257 12.48 -0.70 -18.05
C LYS A 257 13.20 0.64 -18.32
N GLY A 258 13.82 1.21 -17.29
CA GLY A 258 14.59 2.46 -17.39
C GLY A 258 13.69 3.69 -17.51
N ASP A 259 14.27 4.75 -18.06
CA ASP A 259 13.67 6.08 -18.12
C ASP A 259 12.45 6.18 -19.03
N GLY A 260 11.39 6.80 -18.53
CA GLY A 260 10.19 7.13 -19.31
C GLY A 260 8.88 6.79 -18.61
N PHE A 261 7.79 6.98 -19.34
CA PHE A 261 6.45 6.61 -18.89
C PHE A 261 6.18 5.12 -19.10
N TYR A 262 5.53 4.49 -18.13
CA TYR A 262 5.08 3.11 -18.17
C TYR A 262 3.55 3.07 -18.37
N LYS A 263 3.05 1.95 -18.90
CA LYS A 263 1.61 1.78 -19.16
C LYS A 263 0.75 1.79 -17.90
N ASP A 264 1.32 1.45 -16.75
CA ASP A 264 0.66 1.53 -15.44
C ASP A 264 0.55 2.98 -14.91
N GLY A 265 1.12 3.95 -15.62
CA GLY A 265 1.15 5.36 -15.26
C GLY A 265 2.40 5.77 -14.47
N SER A 266 3.31 4.85 -14.17
CA SER A 266 4.60 5.15 -13.53
C SER A 266 5.47 6.02 -14.42
N PHE A 267 6.36 6.78 -13.80
CA PHE A 267 7.44 7.48 -14.48
C PHE A 267 8.74 7.31 -13.71
N ILE A 268 9.76 6.81 -14.41
CA ILE A 268 11.12 6.63 -13.90
C ILE A 268 12.05 7.56 -14.66
N GLN A 269 13.03 8.12 -13.94
CA GLN A 269 14.21 8.77 -14.52
C GLN A 269 15.46 8.28 -13.77
N HIS A 270 16.64 8.41 -14.36
CA HIS A 270 17.90 7.95 -13.80
C HIS A 270 17.87 6.45 -13.48
N ASP A 271 17.35 5.69 -14.44
CA ASP A 271 17.21 4.24 -14.47
C ASP A 271 16.22 3.63 -13.46
N ASN A 272 16.12 4.19 -12.25
CA ASN A 272 15.38 3.58 -11.13
C ASN A 272 14.76 4.59 -10.14
N VAL A 273 14.70 5.90 -10.45
CA VAL A 273 14.15 6.93 -9.54
C VAL A 273 12.70 7.30 -9.89
N PRO A 274 11.72 7.03 -9.02
CA PRO A 274 10.34 7.51 -9.17
C PRO A 274 10.24 9.04 -9.20
N SER A 275 9.89 9.60 -10.36
CA SER A 275 10.15 11.02 -10.66
C SER A 275 9.03 11.73 -11.43
N THR A 276 7.78 11.27 -11.35
CA THR A 276 6.66 11.86 -12.09
C THR A 276 6.50 13.37 -11.84
N GLY A 277 6.63 13.80 -10.58
CA GLY A 277 6.48 15.20 -10.16
C GLY A 277 7.77 16.03 -10.21
N SER A 278 8.84 15.48 -10.80
CA SER A 278 10.09 16.19 -11.06
C SER A 278 10.44 16.10 -12.54
N TYR A 279 11.13 15.04 -12.96
CA TYR A 279 11.54 14.86 -14.36
C TYR A 279 10.37 14.59 -15.30
N GLY A 280 9.36 13.83 -14.88
CA GLY A 280 8.17 13.60 -15.70
C GLY A 280 7.42 14.91 -15.98
N TYR A 281 7.35 15.78 -14.97
CA TYR A 281 6.81 17.12 -15.08
C TYR A 281 7.61 18.00 -16.07
N VAL A 282 8.94 18.04 -15.97
CA VAL A 282 9.81 18.80 -16.90
C VAL A 282 9.66 18.29 -18.33
N LEU A 283 9.68 16.97 -18.51
CA LEU A 283 9.47 16.31 -19.79
C LEU A 283 8.13 16.77 -20.40
N LEU A 284 7.05 16.73 -19.62
CA LEU A 284 5.72 17.12 -20.10
C LEU A 284 5.66 18.60 -20.48
N ASP A 285 6.31 19.51 -19.74
CA ASP A 285 6.35 20.94 -20.05
C ASP A 285 6.97 21.19 -21.43
N HIS A 286 8.23 20.78 -21.60
CA HIS A 286 8.98 21.09 -22.82
C HIS A 286 8.48 20.29 -24.03
N LEU A 287 7.91 19.09 -23.81
CA LEU A 287 7.23 18.35 -24.88
C LEU A 287 5.97 19.09 -25.32
N THR A 288 5.15 19.56 -24.38
CA THR A 288 3.95 20.33 -24.70
C THR A 288 4.30 21.64 -25.40
N ASP A 289 5.41 22.27 -25.02
CA ASP A 289 5.94 23.46 -25.70
C ASP A 289 6.35 23.18 -27.15
N LEU A 290 7.07 22.09 -27.40
CA LEU A 290 7.45 21.67 -28.75
C LEU A 290 6.23 21.38 -29.62
N LEU A 291 5.25 20.66 -29.08
CA LEU A 291 4.01 20.35 -29.80
C LEU A 291 3.20 21.62 -30.06
N TYR A 292 3.05 22.47 -29.05
CA TYR A 292 2.38 23.76 -29.21
C TYR A 292 3.07 24.59 -30.29
N LEU A 293 4.40 24.70 -30.25
CA LEU A 293 5.19 25.49 -31.18
C LEU A 293 5.01 24.99 -32.61
N THR A 294 5.24 23.69 -32.85
CA THR A 294 5.26 23.08 -34.19
C THR A 294 3.88 22.78 -34.78
N ASN A 295 2.81 22.78 -33.98
CA ASN A 295 1.44 22.50 -34.45
C ASN A 295 1.02 23.44 -35.60
N GLY A 296 0.52 22.83 -36.68
CA GLY A 296 0.11 23.51 -37.92
C GLY A 296 1.25 23.99 -38.83
N SER A 297 2.50 23.66 -38.53
CA SER A 297 3.66 24.00 -39.36
C SER A 297 4.16 22.82 -40.20
N SER A 298 5.08 23.08 -41.13
CA SER A 298 5.79 22.06 -41.91
C SER A 298 6.58 21.03 -41.07
N TRP A 299 6.81 21.31 -39.78
CA TRP A 299 7.51 20.42 -38.84
C TRP A 299 6.63 19.92 -37.69
N GLU A 300 5.30 19.96 -37.86
CA GLU A 300 4.39 19.34 -36.89
C GLU A 300 4.79 17.87 -36.60
N VAL A 301 4.72 17.48 -35.33
CA VAL A 301 5.02 16.11 -34.89
C VAL A 301 3.88 15.18 -35.33
N GLN A 302 4.18 14.26 -36.25
CA GLN A 302 3.22 13.32 -36.83
C GLN A 302 3.28 11.92 -36.18
N ASP A 303 4.09 11.73 -35.14
CA ASP A 303 4.20 10.43 -34.45
C ASP A 303 2.86 10.07 -33.78
N PRO A 304 2.26 8.90 -34.08
CA PRO A 304 1.00 8.49 -33.49
C PRO A 304 1.06 8.37 -31.95
N ASN A 305 2.24 8.15 -31.37
CA ASN A 305 2.44 8.08 -29.93
C ASN A 305 2.24 9.43 -29.22
N VAL A 306 2.11 10.56 -29.93
CA VAL A 306 1.63 11.82 -29.34
C VAL A 306 0.29 11.63 -28.62
N ALA A 307 -0.54 10.68 -29.05
CA ALA A 307 -1.78 10.32 -28.37
C ALA A 307 -1.57 9.79 -26.94
N ASN A 308 -0.37 9.29 -26.59
CA ASN A 308 -0.05 8.81 -25.24
C ASN A 308 -0.01 9.94 -24.20
N ILE A 309 0.26 11.19 -24.61
CA ILE A 309 0.43 12.31 -23.68
C ILE A 309 -0.84 12.57 -22.89
N GLN A 310 -2.02 12.46 -23.52
CA GLN A 310 -3.27 12.58 -22.79
C GLN A 310 -3.41 11.46 -21.74
N ASN A 311 -3.01 10.23 -22.07
CA ASN A 311 -3.01 9.14 -21.11
C ASN A 311 -2.01 9.40 -19.97
N TRP A 312 -0.83 9.98 -20.25
CA TRP A 312 0.10 10.38 -19.19
C TRP A 312 -0.56 11.39 -18.24
N VAL A 313 -1.23 12.41 -18.76
CA VAL A 313 -1.95 13.37 -17.92
C VAL A 313 -3.00 12.69 -17.03
N LEU A 314 -3.82 11.79 -17.59
CA LEU A 314 -4.93 11.15 -16.86
C LEU A 314 -4.50 9.97 -15.96
N GLN A 315 -3.39 9.30 -16.25
CA GLN A 315 -2.94 8.10 -15.52
C GLN A 315 -1.71 8.37 -14.65
N SER A 316 -0.78 9.21 -15.11
CA SER A 316 0.46 9.51 -14.40
C SER A 316 0.37 10.75 -13.55
N PHE A 317 -0.36 11.78 -13.96
CA PHE A 317 -0.40 13.06 -13.23
C PHE A 317 -1.66 13.27 -12.41
N GLU A 318 -2.85 13.10 -13.02
CA GLU A 318 -4.12 13.40 -12.35
C GLU A 318 -4.28 12.69 -11.00
N PRO A 319 -3.97 11.40 -10.85
CA PRO A 319 -4.09 10.73 -9.55
C PRO A 319 -3.07 11.20 -8.51
N LEU A 320 -1.97 11.83 -8.93
CA LEU A 320 -0.90 12.34 -8.06
C LEU A 320 -1.10 13.84 -7.71
N ILE A 321 -2.22 14.43 -8.13
CA ILE A 321 -2.59 15.81 -7.76
C ILE A 321 -3.73 15.78 -6.74
N TYR A 322 -3.49 16.38 -5.58
CA TYR A 322 -4.53 16.59 -4.57
C TYR A 322 -4.76 18.09 -4.35
N LYS A 323 -5.94 18.59 -4.75
CA LYS A 323 -6.35 20.00 -4.63
C LYS A 323 -5.27 20.99 -5.08
N GLY A 324 -4.60 20.69 -6.20
CA GLY A 324 -3.54 21.52 -6.79
C GLY A 324 -2.12 21.25 -6.28
N ALA A 325 -1.91 20.36 -5.30
CA ALA A 325 -0.58 19.90 -4.89
C ALA A 325 -0.14 18.66 -5.67
N MET A 326 1.09 18.64 -6.20
CA MET A 326 1.72 17.41 -6.71
C MET A 326 2.35 16.63 -5.56
N MET A 327 1.98 15.36 -5.39
CA MET A 327 2.45 14.55 -4.26
C MET A 327 3.98 14.45 -4.21
N ASP A 328 4.55 14.61 -3.01
CA ASP A 328 6.00 14.61 -2.80
C ASP A 328 6.64 13.23 -2.99
N SER A 329 5.86 12.16 -2.86
CA SER A 329 6.29 10.77 -3.05
C SER A 329 6.90 10.49 -4.43
N VAL A 330 6.67 11.37 -5.41
CA VAL A 330 7.13 11.22 -6.80
C VAL A 330 8.00 12.39 -7.29
N ARG A 331 8.59 13.17 -6.37
CA ARG A 331 9.44 14.33 -6.73
C ARG A 331 10.94 14.06 -6.58
N GLY A 332 11.33 12.85 -6.17
CA GLY A 332 12.72 12.46 -5.95
C GLY A 332 13.45 13.50 -5.08
N ARG A 333 14.69 13.84 -5.44
CA ARG A 333 15.45 14.85 -4.69
C ARG A 333 14.86 16.27 -4.71
N SER A 334 13.91 16.56 -5.60
CA SER A 334 13.33 17.92 -5.73
C SER A 334 12.53 18.34 -4.50
N ILE A 335 12.19 17.42 -3.59
CA ILE A 335 11.58 17.76 -2.29
C ILE A 335 12.46 18.68 -1.45
N SER A 336 13.77 18.72 -1.68
CA SER A 336 14.71 19.59 -0.97
C SER A 336 14.90 20.98 -1.62
N ARG A 337 14.13 21.33 -2.64
CA ARG A 337 14.23 22.63 -3.33
C ARG A 337 13.20 23.62 -2.77
N GLU A 338 13.69 24.67 -2.12
CA GLU A 338 12.88 25.71 -1.47
C GLU A 338 11.83 26.34 -2.39
N ASP A 339 12.24 26.61 -3.64
CA ASP A 339 11.40 27.26 -4.63
C ASP A 339 10.51 26.30 -5.43
N LEU A 340 10.63 24.97 -5.25
CA LEU A 340 9.84 23.96 -5.99
C LEU A 340 9.03 23.10 -5.03
N ARG A 341 8.10 23.74 -4.33
CA ARG A 341 7.13 23.07 -3.45
C ARG A 341 5.99 22.42 -4.24
N ASP A 342 5.38 21.40 -3.68
CA ASP A 342 4.27 20.60 -4.24
C ASP A 342 3.18 21.41 -4.97
N TYR A 343 2.69 22.49 -4.36
CA TYR A 343 1.64 23.36 -4.88
C TYR A 343 2.07 24.21 -6.07
N LYS A 344 3.35 24.59 -6.09
CA LYS A 344 3.91 25.34 -7.22
C LYS A 344 4.02 24.44 -8.44
N ILE A 345 4.49 23.21 -8.26
CA ILE A 345 4.55 22.20 -9.33
C ILE A 345 3.13 21.93 -9.86
N GLY A 346 2.14 21.75 -8.99
CA GLY A 346 0.76 21.54 -9.44
C GLY A 346 0.14 22.75 -10.17
N ARG A 347 0.47 23.98 -9.78
CA ARG A 347 0.09 25.20 -10.52
C ARG A 347 0.77 25.29 -11.89
N GLU A 348 2.07 24.99 -11.96
CA GLU A 348 2.80 25.00 -13.24
C GLU A 348 2.28 23.90 -14.17
N LEU A 349 2.03 22.69 -13.64
CA LEU A 349 1.40 21.59 -14.36
C LEU A 349 0.00 21.95 -14.90
N SER A 350 -0.78 22.70 -14.11
CA SER A 350 -2.08 23.21 -14.57
C SER A 350 -1.92 24.07 -15.83
N ILE A 351 -0.91 24.93 -15.90
CA ILE A 351 -0.64 25.77 -17.08
C ILE A 351 -0.18 24.92 -18.27
N ILE A 352 0.69 23.94 -18.03
CA ILE A 352 1.15 22.98 -19.06
C ILE A 352 -0.05 22.25 -19.68
N ILE A 353 -0.95 21.72 -18.85
CA ILE A 353 -2.13 21.00 -19.31
C ILE A 353 -3.10 21.91 -20.07
N LEU A 354 -3.25 23.18 -19.65
CA LEU A 354 -4.05 24.14 -20.41
C LEU A 354 -3.43 24.48 -21.77
N ARG A 355 -2.10 24.53 -21.88
CA ARG A 355 -1.40 24.68 -23.16
C ARG A 355 -1.62 23.45 -24.05
N LEU A 356 -1.51 22.24 -23.49
CA LEU A 356 -1.86 21.01 -24.19
C LEU A 356 -3.32 21.06 -24.69
N ALA A 357 -4.25 21.53 -23.88
CA ALA A 357 -5.65 21.71 -24.26
C ALA A 357 -5.90 22.76 -25.37
N GLN A 358 -4.91 23.54 -25.79
CA GLN A 358 -5.02 24.41 -26.97
C GLN A 358 -4.80 23.65 -28.28
N ILE A 359 -4.07 22.54 -28.25
CA ILE A 359 -3.72 21.71 -29.41
C ILE A 359 -4.41 20.34 -29.41
N SER A 360 -5.11 19.99 -28.33
CA SER A 360 -5.92 18.77 -28.22
C SER A 360 -7.24 18.86 -28.98
N LYS A 361 -7.81 17.70 -29.33
CA LYS A 361 -9.18 17.62 -29.88
C LYS A 361 -10.21 18.18 -28.89
N THR A 362 -11.33 18.70 -29.39
CA THR A 362 -12.35 19.42 -28.60
C THR A 362 -12.75 18.71 -27.30
N ASP A 363 -13.12 17.43 -27.37
CA ASP A 363 -13.56 16.67 -26.19
C ASP A 363 -12.42 16.44 -25.20
N GLN A 364 -11.22 16.13 -25.70
CA GLN A 364 -10.02 15.95 -24.88
C GLN A 364 -9.64 17.26 -24.18
N ALA A 365 -9.65 18.37 -24.92
CA ALA A 365 -9.39 19.71 -24.40
C ALA A 365 -10.40 20.10 -23.31
N LEU A 366 -11.67 19.78 -23.49
CA LEU A 366 -12.70 20.05 -22.49
C LEU A 366 -12.42 19.29 -21.19
N GLU A 367 -12.13 17.99 -21.25
CA GLU A 367 -11.83 17.18 -20.06
C GLU A 367 -10.59 17.70 -19.31
N LEU A 368 -9.53 18.07 -20.03
CA LEU A 368 -8.34 18.68 -19.43
C LEU A 368 -8.67 20.01 -18.71
N ARG A 369 -9.50 20.86 -19.33
CA ARG A 369 -9.91 22.15 -18.74
C ARG A 369 -10.79 21.97 -17.50
N LYS A 370 -11.72 21.02 -17.49
CA LYS A 370 -12.57 20.72 -16.33
C LYS A 370 -11.75 20.26 -15.13
N MET A 371 -10.77 19.38 -15.37
CA MET A 371 -9.84 18.89 -14.35
C MET A 371 -9.00 20.03 -13.77
N VAL A 372 -8.34 20.82 -14.62
CA VAL A 372 -7.55 21.97 -14.17
C VAL A 372 -8.41 23.00 -13.42
N LYS A 373 -9.64 23.28 -13.88
CA LYS A 373 -10.56 24.18 -13.18
C LYS A 373 -10.84 23.73 -11.75
N ALA A 374 -11.06 22.43 -11.53
CA ALA A 374 -11.27 21.88 -10.19
C ALA A 374 -10.05 22.08 -9.28
N TRP A 375 -8.84 21.86 -9.80
CA TRP A 375 -7.60 22.07 -9.04
C TRP A 375 -7.38 23.53 -8.66
N ILE A 376 -7.59 24.46 -9.60
CA ILE A 376 -7.41 25.90 -9.36
C ILE A 376 -8.41 26.39 -8.31
N LEU A 377 -9.67 25.97 -8.38
CA LEU A 377 -10.70 26.35 -7.41
C LEU A 377 -10.49 25.73 -6.02
N SER A 378 -9.76 24.63 -5.93
CA SER A 378 -9.45 23.96 -4.67
C SER A 378 -8.17 24.48 -3.99
N GLU A 379 -7.34 25.22 -4.72
CA GLU A 379 -6.09 25.78 -4.23
C GLU A 379 -6.34 27.10 -3.48
N ASN A 380 -5.95 27.16 -2.21
CA ASN A 380 -6.17 28.33 -1.35
C ASN A 380 -4.88 28.89 -0.72
N ARG A 381 -3.70 28.36 -1.07
CA ARG A 381 -2.41 28.81 -0.52
C ARG A 381 -1.89 30.07 -1.20
N TYR A 382 -2.43 30.44 -2.36
CA TYR A 382 -2.13 31.70 -3.02
C TYR A 382 -3.12 32.77 -2.57
N GLU A 383 -2.61 33.92 -2.09
CA GLU A 383 -3.44 35.11 -1.84
C GLU A 383 -4.16 35.56 -3.12
N ASN A 384 -3.42 35.54 -4.23
CA ASN A 384 -3.96 35.68 -5.58
C ASN A 384 -3.29 34.63 -6.47
N TYR A 385 -4.09 33.75 -7.07
CA TYR A 385 -3.60 32.64 -7.90
C TYR A 385 -2.76 33.12 -9.10
N TYR A 386 -3.04 34.31 -9.62
CA TYR A 386 -2.36 34.90 -10.77
C TYR A 386 -0.98 35.47 -10.43
N TRP A 387 -0.70 35.83 -9.18
CA TRP A 387 0.58 36.42 -8.81
C TRP A 387 1.74 35.44 -9.00
N GLY A 388 2.78 35.91 -9.70
CA GLY A 388 3.94 35.12 -10.09
C GLY A 388 3.75 34.26 -11.33
N LEU A 389 2.57 34.25 -11.96
CA LEU A 389 2.39 33.63 -13.27
C LEU A 389 2.91 34.54 -14.39
N THR A 390 3.31 33.93 -15.52
CA THR A 390 3.54 34.67 -16.77
C THR A 390 2.22 35.19 -17.32
N ILE A 391 2.26 36.21 -18.18
CA ILE A 391 1.06 36.74 -18.83
C ILE A 391 0.31 35.63 -19.59
N ASN A 392 1.03 34.80 -20.35
CA ASN A 392 0.42 33.66 -21.03
C ASN A 392 -0.26 32.68 -20.06
N GLY A 393 0.38 32.36 -18.93
CA GLY A 393 -0.22 31.53 -17.89
C GLY A 393 -1.50 32.14 -17.30
N MET A 394 -1.50 33.45 -17.02
CA MET A 394 -2.70 34.16 -16.55
C MET A 394 -3.83 34.11 -17.56
N LEU A 395 -3.54 34.32 -18.86
CA LEU A 395 -4.55 34.25 -19.91
C LEU A 395 -5.16 32.85 -20.03
N LEU A 396 -4.33 31.79 -19.94
CA LEU A 396 -4.81 30.40 -19.94
C LEU A 396 -5.73 30.13 -18.76
N VAL A 397 -5.34 30.52 -17.55
CA VAL A 397 -6.17 30.34 -16.35
C VAL A 397 -7.48 31.14 -16.46
N LYS A 398 -7.42 32.41 -16.85
CA LYS A 398 -8.61 33.27 -17.05
C LYS A 398 -9.55 32.69 -18.11
N SER A 399 -9.02 32.06 -19.17
CA SER A 399 -9.84 31.42 -20.21
C SER A 399 -10.73 30.28 -19.68
N VAL A 400 -10.33 29.64 -18.58
CA VAL A 400 -11.07 28.54 -17.95
C VAL A 400 -11.95 29.03 -16.81
N LEU A 401 -11.43 29.91 -15.94
CA LEU A 401 -12.19 30.43 -14.80
C LEU A 401 -13.36 31.31 -15.26
N ASN A 402 -13.16 32.16 -16.27
CA ASN A 402 -14.19 33.09 -16.76
C ASN A 402 -15.22 32.40 -17.68
N ASN A 403 -15.01 31.15 -18.07
CA ASN A 403 -15.92 30.41 -18.94
C ASN A 403 -16.87 29.53 -18.09
N ALA A 404 -18.12 29.97 -17.96
CA ALA A 404 -19.16 29.26 -17.19
C ALA A 404 -19.56 27.89 -17.80
N SER A 405 -19.33 27.66 -19.10
CA SER A 405 -19.63 26.36 -19.74
C SER A 405 -18.67 25.25 -19.32
N ILE A 406 -17.52 25.59 -18.76
CA ILE A 406 -16.56 24.63 -18.21
C ILE A 406 -16.93 24.40 -16.74
N VAL A 407 -17.61 23.30 -16.47
CA VAL A 407 -17.94 22.85 -15.11
C VAL A 407 -16.73 22.10 -14.52
N PRO A 408 -16.24 22.44 -13.32
CA PRO A 408 -15.12 21.72 -12.72
C PRO A 408 -15.44 20.24 -12.55
N LYS A 409 -14.44 19.38 -12.77
CA LYS A 409 -14.56 17.94 -12.56
C LYS A 409 -14.84 17.65 -11.08
N ALA A 410 -15.65 16.62 -10.80
CA ALA A 410 -15.85 16.13 -9.44
C ALA A 410 -14.55 15.49 -8.90
N ASP A 411 -14.46 15.32 -7.57
CA ASP A 411 -13.33 14.67 -6.93
C ASP A 411 -13.07 13.29 -7.54
N LEU A 412 -11.81 13.02 -7.86
CA LEU A 412 -11.38 11.73 -8.38
C LEU A 412 -11.34 10.72 -7.23
N LEU A 413 -12.19 9.70 -7.29
CA LEU A 413 -12.13 8.56 -6.36
C LEU A 413 -11.36 7.43 -7.01
N ARG A 414 -10.25 7.01 -6.40
CA ARG A 414 -9.38 6.01 -7.01
C ARG A 414 -8.44 5.32 -6.03
N ASN A 415 -8.15 4.04 -6.24
CA ASN A 415 -6.95 3.39 -5.78
C ASN A 415 -6.10 3.06 -7.01
N VAL A 416 -4.85 3.50 -7.01
CA VAL A 416 -3.92 3.34 -8.14
C VAL A 416 -2.65 2.69 -7.62
N GLN A 417 -2.29 1.56 -8.23
CA GLN A 417 -1.01 0.91 -8.06
C GLN A 417 -0.11 1.36 -9.20
N TYR A 418 1.09 1.83 -8.88
CA TYR A 418 2.15 2.16 -9.82
C TYR A 418 3.32 1.18 -9.61
N PRO A 419 3.15 -0.10 -9.98
CA PRO A 419 4.08 -1.17 -9.64
C PRO A 419 5.47 -0.98 -10.27
N SER A 420 5.59 -0.29 -11.40
CA SER A 420 6.89 -0.03 -12.03
C SER A 420 7.72 1.02 -11.29
N MET A 421 7.11 1.83 -10.42
CA MET A 421 7.80 2.83 -9.59
C MET A 421 7.54 2.67 -8.08
N ASP A 422 7.02 1.53 -7.64
CA ASP A 422 6.77 1.21 -6.22
C ASP A 422 5.97 2.30 -5.48
N ARG A 423 4.91 2.83 -6.11
CA ARG A 423 4.00 3.82 -5.51
C ARG A 423 2.56 3.34 -5.47
N VAL A 424 1.83 3.82 -4.47
CA VAL A 424 0.38 3.63 -4.38
C VAL A 424 -0.26 4.96 -4.02
N VAL A 425 -1.42 5.22 -4.62
CA VAL A 425 -2.26 6.36 -4.25
C VAL A 425 -3.69 5.88 -4.02
N HIS A 426 -4.31 6.42 -2.97
CA HIS A 426 -5.69 6.17 -2.62
C HIS A 426 -6.42 7.49 -2.38
N LEU A 427 -7.34 7.82 -3.27
CA LEU A 427 -8.14 9.04 -3.31
C LEU A 427 -9.56 8.73 -2.88
N ARG A 428 -10.04 9.52 -1.92
CA ARG A 428 -11.35 9.42 -1.30
C ARG A 428 -11.96 10.80 -1.11
N PRO A 429 -13.27 10.89 -0.80
CA PRO A 429 -13.87 12.18 -0.51
C PRO A 429 -13.05 12.90 0.59
N ASN A 430 -12.51 14.07 0.26
CA ASN A 430 -11.77 14.95 1.17
C ASN A 430 -10.43 14.44 1.73
N PHE A 431 -9.87 13.34 1.23
CA PHE A 431 -8.48 12.97 1.53
C PHE A 431 -7.81 12.18 0.41
N ALA A 432 -6.48 12.23 0.40
CA ALA A 432 -5.64 11.36 -0.40
C ALA A 432 -4.54 10.74 0.47
N PHE A 433 -4.27 9.46 0.25
CA PHE A 433 -3.24 8.69 0.93
C PHE A 433 -2.24 8.14 -0.09
N GLY A 434 -0.98 8.52 0.05
CA GLY A 434 0.12 8.06 -0.79
C GLY A 434 1.07 7.13 -0.03
N ILE A 435 1.58 6.10 -0.69
CA ILE A 435 2.60 5.19 -0.13
C ILE A 435 3.83 5.22 -1.04
N SER A 436 5.00 5.45 -0.44
CA SER A 436 6.29 5.46 -1.11
C SER A 436 7.13 4.27 -0.63
N MET A 437 7.41 3.34 -1.54
CA MET A 437 8.16 2.10 -1.28
C MET A 437 9.38 2.02 -2.20
N TYR A 438 10.28 1.06 -1.96
CA TYR A 438 11.37 0.73 -2.88
C TYR A 438 11.67 -0.76 -2.82
N SER A 439 12.37 -1.28 -3.83
CA SER A 439 12.55 -2.72 -4.06
C SER A 439 13.89 -3.00 -4.74
N ASN A 440 14.00 -4.14 -5.43
CA ASN A 440 15.06 -4.44 -6.38
C ASN A 440 14.89 -3.76 -7.76
N ARG A 441 13.90 -2.88 -7.91
CA ARG A 441 13.59 -2.16 -9.17
C ARG A 441 13.74 -0.64 -9.04
N THR A 442 13.60 -0.11 -7.84
CA THR A 442 13.64 1.33 -7.57
C THR A 442 14.50 1.63 -6.36
N THR A 443 15.11 2.82 -6.35
CA THR A 443 15.99 3.25 -5.27
C THR A 443 15.24 3.67 -3.99
N ASN A 444 15.88 3.49 -2.84
CA ASN A 444 15.44 4.01 -1.54
C ASN A 444 15.30 5.54 -1.50
N TYR A 445 16.23 6.28 -2.13
CA TYR A 445 16.13 7.71 -2.42
C TYR A 445 17.24 8.15 -3.39
N GLU A 446 17.13 9.36 -3.92
CA GLU A 446 18.14 9.99 -4.77
C GLU A 446 18.83 11.15 -4.03
N LEU A 447 20.17 11.17 -4.06
CA LEU A 447 21.02 12.30 -3.68
C LEU A 447 21.94 12.59 -4.86
N MET A 448 21.85 13.78 -5.42
CA MET A 448 22.74 14.23 -6.49
C MET A 448 22.89 15.75 -6.39
N ASN A 449 24.03 16.30 -6.81
CA ASN A 449 24.31 17.74 -6.80
C ASN A 449 24.11 18.39 -5.42
N ASN A 450 24.42 17.64 -4.34
CA ASN A 450 24.21 18.06 -2.94
C ASN A 450 22.75 18.43 -2.60
N GLU A 451 21.78 17.83 -3.32
CA GLU A 451 20.35 17.94 -3.05
C GLU A 451 19.83 16.67 -2.34
N ASN A 452 18.83 16.83 -1.49
CA ASN A 452 18.18 15.77 -0.71
C ASN A 452 19.11 15.01 0.25
N LEU A 453 19.97 15.77 0.96
CA LEU A 453 21.01 15.26 1.87
C LEU A 453 20.46 14.41 3.05
N LYS A 454 19.14 14.44 3.28
CA LYS A 454 18.45 13.70 4.36
C LYS A 454 17.26 12.89 3.85
N GLY A 455 17.26 12.47 2.58
CA GLY A 455 16.17 11.71 1.96
C GLY A 455 16.04 10.24 2.39
N TRP A 456 16.87 9.79 3.34
CA TRP A 456 17.11 8.38 3.71
C TRP A 456 15.90 7.46 3.77
N TYR A 457 14.79 7.92 4.33
CA TYR A 457 13.60 7.10 4.61
C TYR A 457 12.41 7.39 3.68
N THR A 458 12.58 8.24 2.67
CA THR A 458 11.47 8.78 1.86
C THR A 458 10.74 7.72 1.01
N ASN A 459 11.39 6.59 0.73
CA ASN A 459 10.77 5.43 0.08
C ASN A 459 10.74 4.18 0.97
N GLU A 460 11.05 4.24 2.28
CA GLU A 460 11.06 3.06 3.17
C GLU A 460 9.66 2.73 3.74
N GLY A 461 8.64 2.74 2.88
CA GLY A 461 7.24 2.59 3.30
C GLY A 461 6.69 3.86 3.94
N MET A 462 7.15 5.03 3.49
CA MET A 462 6.62 6.32 3.96
C MET A 462 5.19 6.50 3.47
N THR A 463 4.34 6.98 4.37
CA THR A 463 2.93 7.28 4.10
C THR A 463 2.69 8.78 4.11
N TYR A 464 1.89 9.26 3.17
CA TYR A 464 1.54 10.66 2.99
C TYR A 464 0.02 10.81 3.11
N LEU A 465 -0.46 11.64 4.03
CA LEU A 465 -1.88 11.96 4.17
C LEU A 465 -2.13 13.42 3.81
N TYR A 466 -2.75 13.61 2.64
CA TYR A 466 -3.27 14.89 2.19
C TYR A 466 -4.75 15.01 2.58
N ASN A 467 -5.10 16.09 3.24
CA ASN A 467 -6.46 16.43 3.63
C ASN A 467 -6.64 17.96 3.51
N ASN A 468 -7.56 18.58 4.25
CA ASN A 468 -7.82 20.01 4.05
C ASN A 468 -6.67 20.93 4.53
N ASP A 469 -5.69 20.43 5.29
CA ASP A 469 -4.43 21.15 5.53
C ASP A 469 -3.51 21.04 4.31
N LEU A 470 -3.80 21.87 3.31
CA LEU A 470 -3.00 21.92 2.08
C LEU A 470 -1.55 22.36 2.34
N SER A 471 -1.24 22.96 3.50
CA SER A 471 0.10 23.43 3.83
C SER A 471 1.00 22.35 4.42
N GLN A 472 0.48 21.14 4.69
CA GLN A 472 1.15 20.11 5.47
C GLN A 472 2.58 19.85 5.01
N TYR A 473 2.78 19.62 3.71
CA TYR A 473 4.08 19.30 3.11
C TYR A 473 4.77 20.51 2.44
N SER A 474 4.03 21.61 2.22
CA SER A 474 4.55 22.82 1.55
C SER A 474 5.17 23.85 2.49
N ASP A 475 4.63 23.99 3.70
CA ASP A 475 5.02 25.05 4.62
C ASP A 475 6.21 24.62 5.48
N GLN A 476 7.38 24.64 4.85
CA GLN A 476 8.69 24.39 5.45
C GLN A 476 8.81 23.03 6.16
N TYR A 477 8.07 22.03 5.65
CA TYR A 477 8.06 20.66 6.20
C TYR A 477 9.44 20.01 6.08
N TRP A 478 9.93 19.86 4.86
CA TRP A 478 11.19 19.15 4.55
C TRP A 478 12.43 19.63 5.30
N PRO A 479 12.72 20.95 5.43
CA PRO A 479 13.89 21.39 6.17
C PRO A 479 13.78 21.23 7.69
N THR A 480 12.59 20.95 8.24
CA THR A 480 12.36 20.94 9.69
C THR A 480 11.91 19.59 10.25
N VAL A 481 11.32 18.69 9.45
CA VAL A 481 10.86 17.38 9.88
C VAL A 481 12.01 16.47 10.34
N ASN A 482 11.72 15.54 11.26
CA ASN A 482 12.67 14.46 11.57
C ASN A 482 12.77 13.47 10.40
N ALA A 483 13.86 13.54 9.63
CA ALA A 483 14.10 12.62 8.53
C ALA A 483 14.19 11.14 8.95
N TYR A 484 14.49 10.84 10.22
CA TYR A 484 14.51 9.46 10.74
C TYR A 484 13.14 8.94 11.13
N ARG A 485 12.15 9.83 11.30
CA ARG A 485 10.80 9.48 11.76
C ARG A 485 9.73 9.96 10.78
N LEU A 486 9.86 9.66 9.49
CA LEU A 486 8.82 9.96 8.51
C LEU A 486 7.59 9.06 8.77
N PRO A 487 6.34 9.52 8.55
CA PRO A 487 5.15 8.72 8.87
C PRO A 487 5.13 7.38 8.11
N GLY A 488 4.74 6.30 8.77
CA GLY A 488 4.63 4.95 8.19
C GLY A 488 5.90 4.10 8.23
N VAL A 489 7.09 4.71 8.34
CA VAL A 489 8.36 3.97 8.25
C VAL A 489 8.61 3.11 9.49
N THR A 490 9.39 2.03 9.32
CA THR A 490 9.98 1.28 10.43
C THR A 490 11.48 1.57 10.44
N THR A 491 11.98 2.23 11.48
CA THR A 491 13.30 2.88 11.52
C THR A 491 14.16 2.31 12.64
N ASP A 492 15.47 2.28 12.40
CA ASP A 492 16.51 1.98 13.39
C ASP A 492 17.38 3.21 13.70
N GLY A 493 17.02 4.38 13.16
CA GLY A 493 17.69 5.65 13.39
C GLY A 493 19.02 5.83 12.66
N ALA A 494 19.39 4.95 11.72
CA ALA A 494 20.61 5.12 10.94
C ALA A 494 20.41 5.83 9.60
N PRO A 495 21.40 6.59 9.11
CA PRO A 495 21.36 7.10 7.75
C PRO A 495 21.48 5.96 6.74
N ARG A 496 20.94 6.18 5.55
CA ARG A 496 21.00 5.26 4.40
C ARG A 496 21.95 5.80 3.34
N LYS A 497 22.60 4.91 2.58
CA LYS A 497 23.24 5.27 1.33
C LYS A 497 22.19 5.63 0.27
N ASP A 498 22.44 6.63 -0.55
CA ASP A 498 21.60 6.94 -1.70
C ASP A 498 21.74 5.90 -2.82
N GLY A 499 20.74 5.82 -3.70
CA GLY A 499 20.80 4.94 -4.86
C GLY A 499 20.71 3.45 -4.52
N PHE A 500 20.31 3.08 -3.30
CA PHE A 500 20.27 1.67 -2.88
C PHE A 500 18.98 0.99 -3.31
N GLU A 501 19.13 -0.12 -4.02
CA GLU A 501 18.06 -1.07 -4.33
C GLU A 501 18.18 -2.26 -3.37
N SER A 502 17.07 -2.66 -2.75
CA SER A 502 17.09 -3.82 -1.85
C SER A 502 17.08 -5.12 -2.65
N SER A 503 17.46 -6.23 -2.02
CA SER A 503 17.28 -7.57 -2.61
C SER A 503 15.83 -8.07 -2.56
N LYS A 504 14.91 -7.29 -1.98
CA LYS A 504 13.53 -7.68 -1.73
C LYS A 504 12.66 -7.34 -2.94
N SER A 505 11.97 -8.34 -3.48
CA SER A 505 11.16 -8.18 -4.69
C SER A 505 9.67 -7.98 -4.42
N PHE A 506 9.13 -8.51 -3.31
CA PHE A 506 7.72 -8.33 -2.94
C PHE A 506 7.47 -6.91 -2.45
N VAL A 507 7.21 -6.03 -3.40
CA VAL A 507 6.89 -4.62 -3.19
C VAL A 507 5.86 -4.23 -4.23
N GLY A 508 4.73 -3.68 -3.81
CA GLY A 508 3.60 -3.38 -4.70
C GLY A 508 2.29 -3.85 -4.09
N GLY A 509 1.28 -4.10 -4.91
CA GLY A 509 -0.06 -4.36 -4.40
C GLY A 509 -1.07 -4.69 -5.48
N VAL A 510 -2.35 -4.59 -5.14
CA VAL A 510 -3.47 -4.94 -6.02
C VAL A 510 -4.61 -3.94 -5.81
N SER A 511 -5.40 -3.68 -6.87
CA SER A 511 -6.51 -2.73 -6.83
C SER A 511 -7.80 -3.31 -7.41
N LEU A 512 -8.83 -3.48 -6.58
CA LEU A 512 -10.15 -3.92 -7.03
C LEU A 512 -10.97 -2.72 -7.51
N ASP A 513 -11.46 -2.81 -8.76
CA ASP A 513 -12.31 -1.81 -9.43
C ASP A 513 -11.74 -0.37 -9.38
N ARG A 514 -10.42 -0.25 -9.19
CA ARG A 514 -9.73 1.02 -8.95
C ARG A 514 -10.30 1.79 -7.77
N LEU A 515 -10.94 1.14 -6.81
CA LEU A 515 -11.49 1.79 -5.62
C LEU A 515 -10.73 1.34 -4.39
N TYR A 516 -10.64 0.04 -4.14
CA TYR A 516 -10.05 -0.52 -2.92
C TYR A 516 -8.79 -1.28 -3.26
N GLY A 517 -7.82 -1.32 -2.34
CA GLY A 517 -6.59 -2.04 -2.64
C GLY A 517 -5.70 -2.22 -1.43
N THR A 518 -4.78 -3.17 -1.54
CA THR A 518 -3.72 -3.40 -0.57
C THR A 518 -2.36 -3.16 -1.21
N ALA A 519 -1.37 -2.81 -0.38
CA ALA A 519 0.03 -2.70 -0.74
C ALA A 519 0.87 -3.42 0.31
N GLY A 520 2.00 -3.99 -0.10
CA GLY A 520 2.98 -4.62 0.77
C GLY A 520 4.40 -4.21 0.39
N MET A 521 5.26 -4.06 1.40
CA MET A 521 6.71 -3.91 1.26
C MET A 521 7.44 -4.92 2.17
N ASP A 522 8.25 -5.78 1.57
CA ASP A 522 9.25 -6.58 2.27
C ASP A 522 10.46 -5.68 2.58
N LEU A 523 10.57 -5.23 3.83
CA LEU A 523 11.58 -4.26 4.26
C LEU A 523 12.95 -4.94 4.42
N GLY A 524 13.99 -4.31 3.87
CA GLY A 524 15.39 -4.65 4.08
C GLY A 524 16.28 -3.46 3.75
N PRO A 525 16.52 -2.53 4.70
CA PRO A 525 17.27 -1.30 4.47
C PRO A 525 18.78 -1.52 4.34
N ASP A 526 19.42 -0.63 3.59
CA ASP A 526 20.88 -0.46 3.65
C ASP A 526 21.35 -0.10 5.07
N ASN A 527 22.61 -0.41 5.37
CA ASN A 527 23.26 -0.08 6.64
C ASN A 527 22.47 -0.58 7.88
N SER A 528 21.72 -1.68 7.68
CA SER A 528 20.87 -2.28 8.70
C SER A 528 20.66 -3.77 8.51
N THR A 529 20.54 -4.49 9.63
CA THR A 529 20.03 -5.86 9.67
C THR A 529 18.53 -5.91 9.94
N LEU A 530 17.86 -4.76 10.02
CA LEU A 530 16.41 -4.66 10.16
C LEU A 530 15.72 -5.32 8.96
N GLU A 531 14.76 -6.19 9.23
CA GLU A 531 13.85 -6.73 8.23
C GLU A 531 12.43 -6.84 8.80
N GLY A 532 11.44 -6.90 7.91
CA GLY A 532 10.04 -7.06 8.33
C GLY A 532 9.06 -6.94 7.17
N LYS A 533 7.83 -7.40 7.40
CA LYS A 533 6.72 -7.35 6.44
C LYS A 533 5.80 -6.19 6.79
N LYS A 534 5.65 -5.23 5.87
CA LYS A 534 4.77 -4.07 6.05
C LYS A 534 3.63 -4.16 5.05
N SER A 535 2.39 -4.02 5.50
CA SER A 535 1.21 -3.98 4.64
C SER A 535 0.32 -2.79 4.95
N TRP A 536 -0.35 -2.28 3.93
CA TRP A 536 -1.39 -1.26 4.01
C TRP A 536 -2.65 -1.75 3.30
N PHE A 537 -3.81 -1.55 3.92
CA PHE A 537 -5.11 -1.96 3.40
C PHE A 537 -6.00 -0.73 3.33
N MET A 538 -6.41 -0.34 2.13
CA MET A 538 -7.06 0.94 1.85
C MET A 538 -8.53 0.69 1.46
N PHE A 539 -9.45 1.15 2.32
CA PHE A 539 -10.90 0.91 2.23
C PHE A 539 -11.65 2.17 1.77
N ASP A 540 -12.81 2.51 2.34
CA ASP A 540 -13.56 3.71 1.97
C ASP A 540 -13.13 4.94 2.78
N ASP A 541 -12.98 4.81 4.10
CA ASP A 541 -12.61 5.94 4.96
C ASP A 541 -11.52 5.65 6.02
N GLU A 542 -10.93 4.46 5.94
CA GLU A 542 -9.87 3.99 6.81
C GLU A 542 -8.72 3.33 6.05
N ILE A 543 -7.52 3.42 6.63
CA ILE A 543 -6.32 2.75 6.16
C ILE A 543 -5.74 1.93 7.29
N VAL A 544 -5.70 0.61 7.14
CA VAL A 544 -5.09 -0.30 8.12
C VAL A 544 -3.62 -0.53 7.75
N ALA A 545 -2.71 -0.33 8.69
CA ALA A 545 -1.29 -0.61 8.54
C ALA A 545 -0.87 -1.75 9.47
N LEU A 546 -0.31 -2.82 8.89
CA LEU A 546 0.17 -3.99 9.62
C LEU A 546 1.69 -4.16 9.44
N GLY A 547 2.34 -4.62 10.49
CA GLY A 547 3.75 -5.00 10.51
C GLY A 547 3.93 -6.34 11.19
N ALA A 548 4.75 -7.24 10.64
CA ALA A 548 5.09 -8.53 11.24
C ALA A 548 6.51 -8.96 10.88
N GLY A 549 7.09 -9.89 11.65
CA GLY A 549 8.44 -10.37 11.40
C GLY A 549 9.54 -9.32 11.64
N ILE A 550 9.24 -8.25 12.37
CA ILE A 550 10.17 -7.13 12.58
C ILE A 550 11.33 -7.64 13.43
N THR A 551 12.48 -7.77 12.79
CA THR A 551 13.67 -8.36 13.38
C THR A 551 14.89 -7.49 13.09
N SER A 552 15.75 -7.27 14.08
CA SER A 552 17.07 -6.65 13.86
C SER A 552 18.09 -7.28 14.80
N ARG A 553 19.33 -7.41 14.33
CA ARG A 553 20.47 -7.90 15.13
C ARG A 553 21.34 -6.76 15.64
N ASP A 554 21.11 -5.54 15.17
CA ASP A 554 21.88 -4.36 15.54
C ASP A 554 21.48 -3.84 16.91
N SER A 555 22.46 -3.33 17.67
CA SER A 555 22.22 -2.70 18.98
C SER A 555 21.63 -1.27 18.83
N ARG A 556 20.55 -1.13 18.05
CA ARG A 556 19.81 0.12 17.82
C ARG A 556 18.35 -0.03 18.23
N LYS A 557 17.72 1.07 18.65
CA LYS A 557 16.28 1.12 18.93
C LYS A 557 15.52 1.02 17.60
N VAL A 558 14.56 0.11 17.50
CA VAL A 558 13.67 -0.01 16.35
C VAL A 558 12.30 0.58 16.71
N GLU A 559 11.77 1.41 15.83
CA GLU A 559 10.47 2.06 15.99
C GLU A 559 9.65 1.94 14.71
N THR A 560 8.33 1.92 14.81
CA THR A 560 7.43 2.18 13.68
C THR A 560 6.69 3.48 13.93
N ILE A 561 6.75 4.39 12.96
CA ILE A 561 6.19 5.73 13.09
C ILE A 561 4.76 5.70 12.61
N VAL A 562 3.82 5.96 13.53
CA VAL A 562 2.39 6.05 13.22
C VAL A 562 2.12 7.42 12.58
N GLU A 563 2.70 8.48 13.16
CA GLU A 563 2.57 9.84 12.64
C GLU A 563 3.81 10.70 13.00
N ASN A 564 4.06 11.70 12.18
CA ASN A 564 4.92 12.86 12.43
C ASN A 564 4.35 14.09 11.71
N ARG A 565 3.28 14.67 12.28
CA ARG A 565 2.47 15.72 11.66
C ARG A 565 3.02 17.11 11.97
N LYS A 566 3.03 17.99 10.97
CA LYS A 566 3.32 19.41 11.17
C LYS A 566 2.09 20.05 11.82
N LEU A 567 2.30 20.80 12.89
CA LEU A 567 1.24 21.42 13.67
C LEU A 567 0.97 22.86 13.22
N ASN A 568 -0.03 23.47 13.84
CA ASN A 568 -0.27 24.90 13.74
C ASN A 568 0.92 25.72 14.29
N ALA A 569 0.93 27.02 14.04
CA ALA A 569 2.05 27.90 14.43
C ALA A 569 2.34 27.88 15.95
N ALA A 570 1.32 27.74 16.79
CA ALA A 570 1.47 27.63 18.24
C ALA A 570 1.94 26.25 18.71
N GLY A 571 1.91 25.23 17.83
CA GLY A 571 2.19 23.84 18.17
C GLY A 571 1.18 23.22 19.13
N SER A 572 -0.04 23.77 19.23
CA SER A 572 -0.98 23.49 20.31
C SER A 572 -2.17 22.62 19.93
N ASN A 573 -2.20 22.06 18.70
CA ASN A 573 -3.25 21.15 18.26
C ASN A 573 -3.54 20.08 19.32
N LYS A 574 -4.81 19.93 19.71
CA LYS A 574 -5.21 19.01 20.77
C LYS A 574 -4.93 17.57 20.36
N LEU A 575 -4.20 16.85 21.22
CA LEU A 575 -4.07 15.39 21.17
C LEU A 575 -4.96 14.80 22.26
N THR A 576 -5.85 13.89 21.91
CA THR A 576 -6.68 13.13 22.86
C THR A 576 -6.37 11.64 22.70
N VAL A 577 -6.14 10.93 23.80
CA VAL A 577 -5.78 9.51 23.82
C VAL A 577 -6.65 8.81 24.85
N ASN A 578 -7.42 7.81 24.45
CA ASN A 578 -8.40 7.11 25.32
C ASN A 578 -9.22 8.08 26.18
N ASN A 579 -9.89 9.06 25.55
CA ASN A 579 -10.67 10.13 26.21
C ASN A 579 -9.87 11.13 27.08
N THR A 580 -8.55 10.99 27.19
CA THR A 580 -7.69 11.87 27.98
C THR A 580 -6.96 12.87 27.08
N ALA A 581 -7.14 14.16 27.32
CA ALA A 581 -6.37 15.19 26.64
C ALA A 581 -4.90 15.13 27.10
N LYS A 582 -3.97 15.12 26.15
CA LYS A 582 -2.52 15.19 26.40
C LYS A 582 -2.04 16.64 26.37
N SER A 583 -0.86 16.87 26.93
CA SER A 583 -0.29 18.22 27.00
C SER A 583 -0.10 18.84 25.62
N SER A 584 -0.50 20.10 25.48
CA SER A 584 -0.24 20.91 24.29
C SER A 584 1.09 21.68 24.35
N THR A 585 1.86 21.51 25.44
CA THR A 585 3.13 22.21 25.63
C THR A 585 4.22 21.63 24.74
N LEU A 586 4.95 22.49 24.02
CA LEU A 586 6.14 22.10 23.26
C LEU A 586 7.21 21.56 24.21
N GLY A 587 7.81 20.41 23.85
CA GLY A 587 8.72 19.63 24.70
C GLY A 587 8.04 18.48 25.44
N TRP A 588 6.72 18.32 25.34
CA TRP A 588 6.03 17.15 25.90
C TRP A 588 6.51 15.86 25.23
N SER A 589 6.84 14.87 26.05
CA SER A 589 7.18 13.51 25.65
C SER A 589 6.57 12.54 26.67
N GLU A 590 5.92 11.48 26.20
CA GLU A 590 5.24 10.50 27.06
C GLU A 590 5.16 9.14 26.36
N THR A 591 5.47 8.07 27.08
CA THR A 591 5.10 6.71 26.66
C THR A 591 3.73 6.39 27.22
N MET A 592 2.74 6.31 26.34
CA MET A 592 1.34 6.06 26.68
C MET A 592 1.05 4.56 26.55
N SER A 593 0.61 3.91 27.62
CA SER A 593 0.32 2.47 27.60
C SER A 593 -1.13 2.16 27.25
N GLY A 594 -1.38 0.97 26.67
CA GLY A 594 -2.73 0.47 26.43
C GLY A 594 -3.57 1.40 25.55
N VAL A 595 -2.95 2.07 24.57
CA VAL A 595 -3.65 3.04 23.73
C VAL A 595 -4.57 2.29 22.78
N GLU A 596 -5.88 2.53 22.88
CA GLU A 596 -6.88 1.95 21.98
C GLU A 596 -7.14 2.90 20.82
N TRP A 597 -7.17 4.20 21.10
CA TRP A 597 -7.29 5.21 20.06
C TRP A 597 -6.65 6.54 20.47
N ALA A 598 -6.22 7.28 19.46
CA ALA A 598 -5.76 8.65 19.58
C ALA A 598 -6.44 9.54 18.53
N HIS A 599 -6.62 10.81 18.83
CA HIS A 599 -7.13 11.81 17.90
C HIS A 599 -6.24 13.04 17.95
N LEU A 600 -5.78 13.47 16.77
CA LEU A 600 -5.09 14.73 16.57
C LEU A 600 -6.03 15.71 15.88
N GLN A 601 -6.29 16.83 16.55
CA GLN A 601 -7.00 17.96 15.95
C GLN A 601 -6.20 18.53 14.78
N GLY A 602 -6.87 18.74 13.64
CA GLY A 602 -6.29 19.35 12.46
C GLY A 602 -5.91 20.82 12.67
N SER A 603 -4.99 21.33 11.85
CA SER A 603 -4.62 22.76 11.87
C SER A 603 -5.69 23.65 11.22
N VAL A 604 -6.56 23.05 10.41
CA VAL A 604 -7.74 23.68 9.79
C VAL A 604 -8.94 22.75 9.87
N ALA A 605 -10.16 23.25 9.62
CA ALA A 605 -11.35 22.41 9.57
C ALA A 605 -11.20 21.27 8.54
N ASN A 606 -11.76 20.10 8.84
CA ASN A 606 -11.68 18.88 8.02
C ASN A 606 -10.22 18.43 7.75
N SER A 607 -9.36 18.58 8.76
CA SER A 607 -7.99 18.03 8.72
C SER A 607 -7.61 17.25 9.98
N ASP A 608 -8.59 16.91 10.81
CA ASP A 608 -8.44 16.01 11.96
C ASP A 608 -7.96 14.63 11.50
N ILE A 609 -7.26 13.92 12.39
CA ILE A 609 -6.81 12.55 12.12
C ILE A 609 -7.06 11.69 13.34
N GLY A 610 -7.88 10.66 13.18
CA GLY A 610 -8.04 9.60 14.16
C GLY A 610 -7.04 8.46 13.93
N TYR A 611 -6.65 7.81 15.01
CA TYR A 611 -5.83 6.61 15.01
C TYR A 611 -6.49 5.57 15.89
N TYR A 612 -6.68 4.35 15.40
CA TYR A 612 -7.16 3.21 16.17
C TYR A 612 -6.07 2.14 16.24
N PHE A 613 -5.90 1.52 17.40
CA PHE A 613 -4.86 0.54 17.70
C PHE A 613 -5.52 -0.77 18.17
N PRO A 614 -5.74 -1.73 17.25
CA PRO A 614 -6.40 -2.99 17.56
C PRO A 614 -5.78 -3.76 18.73
N ASP A 615 -4.46 -3.75 18.84
CA ASP A 615 -3.70 -4.50 19.85
C ASP A 615 -3.43 -3.71 21.15
N LYS A 616 -4.10 -2.55 21.35
CA LYS A 616 -3.92 -1.67 22.52
C LYS A 616 -2.44 -1.34 22.79
N SER A 617 -1.75 -0.85 21.77
CA SER A 617 -0.29 -0.70 21.79
C SER A 617 0.22 0.36 22.78
N ASN A 618 1.48 0.23 23.18
CA ASN A 618 2.21 1.31 23.83
C ASN A 618 2.71 2.30 22.76
N ILE A 619 2.40 3.58 22.94
CA ILE A 619 2.71 4.64 21.97
C ILE A 619 3.61 5.69 22.62
N ASP A 620 4.80 5.87 22.04
CA ASP A 620 5.68 6.99 22.35
C ASP A 620 5.16 8.24 21.64
N GLY A 621 4.69 9.22 22.40
CA GLY A 621 4.26 10.53 21.93
C GLY A 621 5.32 11.60 22.18
N LEU A 622 5.54 12.47 21.19
CA LEU A 622 6.48 13.58 21.26
C LEU A 622 5.91 14.83 20.57
N ARG A 623 5.86 15.95 21.28
CA ARG A 623 5.50 17.26 20.74
C ARG A 623 6.67 18.20 20.88
N GLU A 624 7.19 18.72 19.78
CA GLU A 624 8.38 19.57 19.82
C GLU A 624 8.41 20.62 18.71
N GLN A 625 9.19 21.67 18.93
CA GLN A 625 9.52 22.64 17.89
C GLN A 625 10.91 22.30 17.33
N ARG A 626 10.97 22.12 16.01
CA ARG A 626 12.18 21.76 15.28
C ARG A 626 12.69 22.97 14.51
N THR A 627 14.00 23.16 14.54
CA THR A 627 14.68 24.22 13.78
C THR A 627 15.52 23.59 12.68
N GLY A 628 15.45 24.14 11.47
CA GLY A 628 16.30 23.73 10.35
C GLY A 628 16.35 24.78 9.25
N SER A 629 17.05 24.49 8.17
CA SER A 629 17.13 25.37 6.99
C SER A 629 17.17 24.54 5.71
N TRP A 630 16.79 25.13 4.58
CA TRP A 630 16.87 24.46 3.27
C TRP A 630 18.30 24.07 2.93
N ASN A 631 19.29 24.89 3.32
CA ASN A 631 20.70 24.58 3.16
C ASN A 631 21.12 23.21 3.74
N GLN A 632 20.51 22.81 4.87
CA GLN A 632 20.82 21.54 5.54
C GLN A 632 20.33 20.30 4.79
N ILE A 633 19.43 20.46 3.82
CA ILE A 633 18.92 19.37 2.97
C ILE A 633 19.27 19.57 1.49
N ASN A 634 19.69 20.77 1.11
CA ASN A 634 20.12 21.14 -0.23
C ASN A 634 21.16 22.25 -0.13
N GLN A 635 22.41 22.00 -0.50
CA GLN A 635 23.51 22.96 -0.29
C GLN A 635 23.29 24.32 -0.99
N ALA A 636 22.47 24.38 -2.05
CA ALA A 636 22.13 25.62 -2.73
C ALA A 636 20.97 26.40 -2.08
N GLY A 637 20.25 25.79 -1.12
CA GLY A 637 19.11 26.40 -0.44
C GLY A 637 19.49 27.44 0.61
N SER A 638 18.51 28.23 1.05
CA SER A 638 18.71 29.29 2.05
C SER A 638 19.24 28.77 3.38
N THR A 639 20.14 29.53 4.00
CA THR A 639 20.67 29.29 5.35
C THR A 639 19.76 29.83 6.46
N THR A 640 18.68 30.52 6.11
CA THR A 640 17.69 31.07 7.06
C THR A 640 17.17 29.96 7.97
N GLN A 641 17.24 30.21 9.28
CA GLN A 641 16.72 29.29 10.28
C GLN A 641 15.20 29.38 10.33
N ILE A 642 14.55 28.23 10.18
CA ILE A 642 13.10 28.07 10.15
C ILE A 642 12.68 27.18 11.30
N LYS A 643 11.58 27.53 11.97
CA LYS A 643 11.01 26.76 13.07
C LYS A 643 9.62 26.26 12.73
N LYS A 644 9.37 24.97 12.95
CA LYS A 644 8.04 24.35 12.83
C LYS A 644 7.80 23.38 13.98
N SER A 645 6.55 23.28 14.40
CA SER A 645 6.12 22.42 15.49
C SER A 645 5.58 21.11 14.95
N TYR A 646 5.86 20.00 15.64
CA TYR A 646 5.47 18.65 15.22
C TYR A 646 4.86 17.87 16.36
N LEU A 647 3.94 16.96 16.03
CA LEU A 647 3.53 15.85 16.90
C LEU A 647 3.94 14.54 16.23
N SER A 648 4.73 13.73 16.93
CA SER A 648 5.11 12.38 16.51
C SER A 648 4.53 11.33 17.43
N LEU A 649 4.01 10.25 16.84
CA LEU A 649 3.51 9.05 17.52
C LEU A 649 4.26 7.84 16.97
N ALA A 650 4.83 7.00 17.83
CA ALA A 650 5.61 5.84 17.43
C ALA A 650 5.32 4.61 18.30
N ILE A 651 5.32 3.43 17.68
CA ILE A 651 5.34 2.14 18.35
C ILE A 651 6.80 1.73 18.51
N ASN A 652 7.21 1.45 19.74
CA ASN A 652 8.58 1.09 20.09
C ASN A 652 8.76 -0.44 20.13
N HIS A 653 9.64 -0.97 19.29
CA HIS A 653 9.95 -2.41 19.20
C HIS A 653 11.15 -2.81 20.07
N GLY A 654 11.75 -1.87 20.80
CA GLY A 654 12.92 -2.09 21.63
C GLY A 654 14.23 -2.18 20.84
N MET A 655 15.27 -2.71 21.48
CA MET A 655 16.54 -3.02 20.84
C MET A 655 16.56 -4.49 20.40
N LYS A 656 17.14 -4.77 19.24
CA LYS A 656 17.22 -6.12 18.67
C LYS A 656 15.89 -6.89 18.72
N PRO A 657 14.77 -6.31 18.22
CA PRO A 657 13.52 -7.04 18.18
C PRO A 657 13.69 -8.36 17.43
N VAL A 658 12.91 -9.36 17.81
CA VAL A 658 12.81 -10.65 17.14
C VAL A 658 11.33 -10.92 16.93
N ASP A 659 10.92 -11.03 15.66
CA ASP A 659 9.53 -11.31 15.26
C ASP A 659 8.51 -10.34 15.88
N ALA A 660 8.89 -9.08 16.06
CA ALA A 660 7.98 -8.05 16.55
C ALA A 660 6.91 -7.68 15.49
N SER A 661 5.82 -7.06 15.93
CA SER A 661 4.70 -6.71 15.07
C SER A 661 4.06 -5.38 15.49
N TYR A 662 3.27 -4.79 14.60
CA TYR A 662 2.40 -3.65 14.90
C TYR A 662 1.08 -3.75 14.15
N SER A 663 0.05 -3.09 14.67
CA SER A 663 -1.19 -2.78 13.97
C SER A 663 -1.70 -1.39 14.34
N TYR A 664 -2.12 -0.62 13.34
CA TYR A 664 -2.86 0.63 13.56
C TYR A 664 -3.74 0.96 12.36
N VAL A 665 -4.74 1.80 12.57
CA VAL A 665 -5.67 2.29 11.55
C VAL A 665 -5.63 3.80 11.54
N VAL A 666 -5.44 4.40 10.37
CA VAL A 666 -5.56 5.84 10.14
C VAL A 666 -6.98 6.15 9.72
N LEU A 667 -7.60 7.12 10.38
CA LEU A 667 -8.98 7.57 10.14
C LEU A 667 -8.97 9.06 9.76
N PRO A 668 -8.75 9.40 8.48
CA PRO A 668 -8.71 10.78 8.03
C PRO A 668 -10.01 11.52 8.32
N ASN A 669 -9.88 12.78 8.74
CA ASN A 669 -10.97 13.73 8.92
C ASN A 669 -12.04 13.33 9.96
N ARG A 670 -11.77 12.33 10.81
CA ARG A 670 -12.66 11.95 11.92
C ARG A 670 -12.38 12.77 13.17
N THR A 671 -13.45 13.25 13.80
CA THR A 671 -13.40 13.92 15.10
C THR A 671 -13.00 12.93 16.22
N ALA A 672 -12.66 13.45 17.41
CA ALA A 672 -12.38 12.61 18.58
C ALA A 672 -13.56 11.67 18.92
N ALA A 673 -14.81 12.17 18.84
CA ALA A 673 -15.99 11.37 19.12
C ALA A 673 -16.20 10.25 18.09
N GLN A 674 -16.02 10.55 16.80
CA GLN A 674 -16.11 9.54 15.73
C GLN A 674 -14.97 8.51 15.81
N THR A 675 -13.78 8.94 16.23
CA THR A 675 -12.62 8.04 16.43
C THR A 675 -12.86 7.09 17.59
N SER A 676 -13.37 7.60 18.72
CA SER A 676 -13.77 6.81 19.88
C SER A 676 -14.92 5.84 19.55
N ALA A 677 -15.91 6.29 18.78
CA ALA A 677 -17.02 5.43 18.34
C ALA A 677 -16.53 4.30 17.41
N TYR A 678 -15.59 4.60 16.51
CA TYR A 678 -14.97 3.60 15.64
C TYR A 678 -14.13 2.60 16.44
N SER A 679 -13.34 3.04 17.43
CA SER A 679 -12.55 2.10 18.24
C SER A 679 -13.39 1.16 19.09
N ALA A 680 -14.59 1.59 19.49
CA ALA A 680 -15.56 0.75 20.19
C ALA A 680 -16.25 -0.28 19.27
N ASN A 681 -16.45 0.05 17.99
CA ASN A 681 -17.10 -0.80 16.99
C ASN A 681 -16.39 -0.66 15.64
N PRO A 682 -15.19 -1.25 15.49
CA PRO A 682 -14.41 -1.09 14.28
C PRO A 682 -15.04 -1.85 13.13
N ASP A 683 -15.01 -1.23 11.95
CA ASP A 683 -15.54 -1.80 10.72
C ASP A 683 -14.60 -2.89 10.14
N ILE A 684 -13.35 -2.88 10.60
CA ILE A 684 -12.30 -3.82 10.21
C ILE A 684 -12.10 -4.94 11.23
N GLN A 685 -11.63 -6.08 10.73
CA GLN A 685 -11.12 -7.22 11.48
C GLN A 685 -9.77 -7.63 10.90
N ILE A 686 -8.72 -7.66 11.72
CA ILE A 686 -7.43 -8.25 11.33
C ILE A 686 -7.60 -9.77 11.34
N LEU A 687 -7.45 -10.39 10.17
CA LEU A 687 -7.57 -11.83 10.00
C LEU A 687 -6.22 -12.53 10.21
N SER A 688 -5.13 -11.87 9.84
CA SER A 688 -3.78 -12.35 10.03
C SER A 688 -2.78 -11.19 10.04
N ASN A 689 -1.76 -11.27 10.90
CA ASN A 689 -0.61 -10.39 10.88
C ASN A 689 0.67 -11.18 11.16
N THR A 690 1.12 -11.95 10.18
CA THR A 690 2.30 -12.82 10.30
C THR A 690 3.29 -12.57 9.16
N LYS A 691 4.50 -13.11 9.27
CA LYS A 691 5.51 -13.06 8.19
C LYS A 691 5.11 -13.84 6.92
N MET A 692 4.06 -14.67 6.98
CA MET A 692 3.55 -15.45 5.84
C MET A 692 2.36 -14.76 5.18
N VAL A 693 1.40 -14.26 5.98
CA VAL A 693 0.19 -13.61 5.50
C VAL A 693 -0.15 -12.42 6.40
N GLN A 694 -0.48 -11.29 5.77
CA GLN A 694 -1.12 -10.15 6.43
C GLN A 694 -2.45 -9.89 5.73
N ALA A 695 -3.54 -9.84 6.48
CA ALA A 695 -4.88 -9.77 5.90
C ALA A 695 -5.88 -9.07 6.81
N VAL A 696 -6.77 -8.31 6.19
CA VAL A 696 -7.82 -7.53 6.86
C VAL A 696 -9.14 -7.73 6.14
N LYS A 697 -10.20 -7.89 6.91
CA LYS A 697 -11.58 -7.87 6.43
C LYS A 697 -12.22 -6.55 6.83
N GLU A 698 -12.83 -5.85 5.90
CA GLU A 698 -13.79 -4.79 6.20
C GLU A 698 -15.20 -5.39 6.05
N GLN A 699 -15.98 -5.28 7.12
CA GLN A 699 -17.21 -6.03 7.30
C GLN A 699 -18.38 -5.44 6.51
N LYS A 700 -18.49 -4.12 6.41
CA LYS A 700 -19.64 -3.44 5.79
C LYS A 700 -19.63 -3.52 4.27
N LEU A 701 -18.45 -3.43 3.67
CA LEU A 701 -18.17 -3.54 2.23
C LEU A 701 -18.07 -5.01 1.79
N GLY A 702 -17.94 -5.95 2.72
CA GLY A 702 -17.76 -7.37 2.42
C GLY A 702 -16.44 -7.67 1.72
N ILE A 703 -15.38 -6.93 2.07
CA ILE A 703 -14.07 -6.99 1.42
C ILE A 703 -13.07 -7.71 2.33
N ILE A 704 -12.33 -8.67 1.77
CA ILE A 704 -11.09 -9.20 2.34
C ILE A 704 -9.94 -8.73 1.46
N GLN A 705 -8.92 -8.13 2.07
CA GLN A 705 -7.65 -7.81 1.42
C GLN A 705 -6.53 -8.58 2.10
N ALA A 706 -5.62 -9.18 1.32
CA ALA A 706 -4.56 -10.03 1.84
C ALA A 706 -3.27 -9.92 1.01
N ASN A 707 -2.15 -9.77 1.69
CA ASN A 707 -0.80 -9.94 1.15
C ASN A 707 -0.24 -11.27 1.64
N PHE A 708 0.01 -12.18 0.70
CA PHE A 708 0.65 -13.46 0.92
C PHE A 708 2.12 -13.30 0.58
N TRP A 709 3.00 -13.28 1.58
CA TRP A 709 4.45 -13.17 1.41
C TRP A 709 5.08 -14.48 0.92
N SER A 710 4.37 -15.57 1.17
CA SER A 710 4.66 -16.93 0.71
C SER A 710 3.32 -17.65 0.47
N ALA A 711 3.37 -18.89 -0.01
CA ALA A 711 2.18 -19.73 -0.01
C ALA A 711 1.54 -19.76 1.40
N GLY A 712 0.22 -19.66 1.47
CA GLY A 712 -0.50 -19.52 2.72
C GLY A 712 -2.00 -19.37 2.51
N SER A 713 -2.75 -19.26 3.61
CA SER A 713 -4.21 -19.17 3.58
C SER A 713 -4.74 -18.18 4.61
N VAL A 714 -5.88 -17.56 4.29
CA VAL A 714 -6.67 -16.76 5.22
C VAL A 714 -8.15 -16.84 4.82
N GLU A 715 -9.04 -17.01 5.80
CA GLU A 715 -10.47 -17.21 5.53
C GLU A 715 -10.64 -18.31 4.45
N TYR A 716 -11.44 -18.09 3.43
CA TYR A 716 -11.65 -19.02 2.32
C TYR A 716 -10.62 -18.85 1.18
N ILE A 717 -9.53 -18.11 1.36
CA ILE A 717 -8.55 -17.79 0.31
C ILE A 717 -7.24 -18.52 0.58
N ILE A 718 -6.73 -19.23 -0.42
CA ILE A 718 -5.37 -19.80 -0.42
C ILE A 718 -4.59 -19.22 -1.59
N ALA A 719 -3.40 -18.67 -1.33
CA ALA A 719 -2.43 -18.37 -2.37
C ALA A 719 -1.35 -19.44 -2.38
N ARG A 720 -1.05 -20.00 -3.55
CA ARG A 720 0.02 -21.01 -3.74
C ARG A 720 1.39 -20.37 -4.01
N ASN A 721 1.41 -19.07 -4.28
CA ASN A 721 2.58 -18.25 -4.57
C ASN A 721 2.48 -16.97 -3.72
N PRO A 722 3.58 -16.21 -3.58
CA PRO A 722 3.46 -14.83 -3.12
C PRO A 722 2.48 -14.06 -4.03
N ALA A 723 1.50 -13.39 -3.43
CA ALA A 723 0.44 -12.69 -4.15
C ALA A 723 -0.20 -11.60 -3.29
N ALA A 724 -0.73 -10.56 -3.93
CA ALA A 724 -1.66 -9.64 -3.29
C ALA A 724 -3.07 -9.89 -3.84
N VAL A 725 -4.06 -9.99 -2.95
CA VAL A 725 -5.43 -10.38 -3.28
C VAL A 725 -6.44 -9.45 -2.61
N VAL A 726 -7.44 -9.02 -3.37
CA VAL A 726 -8.67 -8.41 -2.85
C VAL A 726 -9.85 -9.27 -3.29
N ALA A 727 -10.74 -9.62 -2.38
CA ALA A 727 -11.99 -10.32 -2.65
C ALA A 727 -13.16 -9.57 -2.03
N GLN A 728 -14.12 -9.13 -2.85
CA GLN A 728 -15.34 -8.46 -2.41
C GLN A 728 -16.54 -9.33 -2.74
N GLN A 729 -17.36 -9.62 -1.72
CA GLN A 729 -18.64 -10.31 -1.91
C GLN A 729 -19.81 -9.35 -1.77
N THR A 730 -20.69 -9.33 -2.77
CA THR A 730 -21.97 -8.60 -2.73
C THR A 730 -23.09 -9.56 -3.13
N GLY A 731 -23.91 -9.97 -2.16
CA GLY A 731 -24.91 -11.02 -2.38
C GLY A 731 -24.26 -12.33 -2.82
N ASN A 732 -24.66 -12.85 -3.98
CA ASN A 732 -24.08 -14.04 -4.61
C ASN A 732 -22.95 -13.72 -5.61
N GLN A 733 -22.50 -12.48 -5.72
CA GLN A 733 -21.39 -12.11 -6.60
C GLN A 733 -20.09 -11.99 -5.80
N LEU A 734 -19.00 -12.51 -6.36
CA LEU A 734 -17.66 -12.38 -5.81
C LEU A 734 -16.75 -11.75 -6.86
N SER A 735 -16.27 -10.54 -6.58
CA SER A 735 -15.23 -9.87 -7.37
C SER A 735 -13.87 -10.13 -6.72
N ILE A 736 -12.88 -10.55 -7.50
CA ILE A 736 -11.54 -10.89 -7.02
C ILE A 736 -10.53 -10.16 -7.89
N ALA A 737 -9.57 -9.48 -7.27
CA ALA A 737 -8.40 -8.90 -7.91
C ALA A 737 -7.14 -9.56 -7.36
N ILE A 738 -6.22 -9.94 -8.24
CA ILE A 738 -4.97 -10.66 -7.93
C ILE A 738 -3.81 -9.96 -8.64
N SER A 739 -2.67 -9.81 -7.98
CA SER A 739 -1.41 -9.42 -8.61
C SER A 739 -0.23 -10.24 -8.08
N ASP A 740 0.89 -10.20 -8.81
CA ASP A 740 2.20 -10.62 -8.34
C ASP A 740 3.07 -9.38 -8.05
N PRO A 741 3.14 -8.89 -6.79
CA PRO A 741 4.01 -7.78 -6.42
C PRO A 741 5.50 -8.07 -6.60
N THR A 742 5.89 -9.35 -6.72
CA THR A 742 7.30 -9.68 -6.94
C THR A 742 7.75 -9.36 -8.37
N GLN A 743 6.82 -9.38 -9.32
CA GLN A 743 7.07 -9.32 -10.77
C GLN A 743 8.00 -10.43 -11.31
N MET A 744 8.17 -11.52 -10.55
CA MET A 744 9.09 -12.61 -10.89
C MET A 744 8.35 -13.91 -11.22
N ASN A 745 7.10 -14.08 -10.78
CA ASN A 745 6.36 -15.29 -11.03
C ASN A 745 5.73 -15.22 -12.44
N PRO A 746 5.90 -16.25 -13.29
CA PRO A 746 5.21 -16.31 -14.57
C PRO A 746 3.71 -16.60 -14.40
N ASN A 747 3.32 -17.17 -13.26
CA ASN A 747 1.94 -17.50 -12.94
C ASN A 747 1.69 -17.46 -11.43
N VAL A 748 0.52 -16.97 -11.03
CA VAL A 748 0.03 -17.00 -9.64
C VAL A 748 -1.25 -17.84 -9.58
N VAL A 749 -1.32 -18.75 -8.61
CA VAL A 749 -2.52 -19.56 -8.37
C VAL A 749 -3.17 -19.20 -7.03
N VAL A 750 -4.44 -18.83 -7.08
CA VAL A 750 -5.29 -18.56 -5.91
C VAL A 750 -6.48 -19.50 -5.92
N GLU A 751 -6.72 -20.15 -4.79
CA GLU A 751 -7.87 -21.01 -4.57
C GLU A 751 -8.85 -20.34 -3.61
N ILE A 752 -10.13 -20.38 -3.96
CA ILE A 752 -11.24 -19.80 -3.24
C ILE A 752 -12.12 -20.96 -2.78
N GLY A 753 -12.30 -21.09 -1.48
CA GLY A 753 -13.13 -22.10 -0.81
C GLY A 753 -14.64 -21.95 -1.08
N LYS A 754 -15.05 -21.39 -2.22
CA LYS A 754 -16.43 -21.23 -2.65
C LYS A 754 -16.60 -21.79 -4.05
N VAL A 755 -17.79 -22.33 -4.33
CA VAL A 755 -18.13 -22.86 -5.65
C VAL A 755 -18.58 -21.73 -6.57
N ALA A 756 -17.93 -21.61 -7.72
CA ALA A 756 -18.36 -20.71 -8.79
C ALA A 756 -19.46 -21.40 -9.62
N ALA A 757 -20.66 -20.82 -9.63
CA ALA A 757 -21.75 -21.24 -10.51
C ALA A 757 -21.54 -20.75 -11.95
N ALA A 758 -21.01 -19.54 -12.12
CA ALA A 758 -20.72 -18.94 -13.41
C ALA A 758 -19.62 -17.87 -13.32
N VAL A 759 -18.94 -17.61 -14.44
CA VAL A 759 -18.04 -16.46 -14.60
C VAL A 759 -18.83 -15.31 -15.21
N ILE A 760 -18.88 -14.16 -14.53
CA ILE A 760 -19.51 -12.93 -15.02
C ILE A 760 -18.56 -12.19 -15.96
N SER A 761 -17.33 -11.99 -15.53
CA SER A 761 -16.26 -11.36 -16.32
C SER A 761 -14.90 -11.80 -15.78
N LYS A 762 -13.86 -11.75 -16.62
CA LYS A 762 -12.47 -11.96 -16.20
C LYS A 762 -11.52 -11.29 -17.19
N ASP A 763 -10.36 -10.88 -16.70
CA ASP A 763 -9.28 -10.42 -17.58
C ASP A 763 -8.76 -11.57 -18.46
N PRO A 764 -8.18 -11.26 -19.64
CA PRO A 764 -7.66 -12.29 -20.55
C PRO A 764 -6.57 -13.17 -19.94
N SER A 765 -5.79 -12.66 -18.99
CA SER A 765 -4.74 -13.40 -18.28
C SER A 765 -5.26 -14.39 -17.22
N VAL A 766 -6.55 -14.33 -16.88
CA VAL A 766 -7.14 -15.15 -15.83
C VAL A 766 -7.75 -16.41 -16.41
N THR A 767 -7.46 -17.56 -15.81
CA THR A 767 -8.02 -18.87 -16.15
C THR A 767 -8.64 -19.52 -14.91
N ILE A 768 -9.88 -20.01 -15.04
CA ILE A 768 -10.53 -20.83 -14.00
C ILE A 768 -10.14 -22.28 -14.28
N LEU A 769 -9.31 -22.86 -13.41
CA LEU A 769 -8.85 -24.25 -13.52
C LEU A 769 -9.88 -25.23 -12.96
N GLN A 770 -10.63 -24.79 -11.96
CA GLN A 770 -11.63 -25.61 -11.26
C GLN A 770 -12.71 -24.68 -10.71
N SER A 771 -13.98 -25.11 -10.72
CA SER A 771 -15.11 -24.38 -10.13
C SER A 771 -15.73 -25.05 -8.91
N ALA A 772 -15.52 -26.37 -8.72
CA ALA A 772 -16.01 -27.15 -7.60
C ALA A 772 -15.01 -28.27 -7.24
N PRO A 773 -14.95 -28.73 -5.96
CA PRO A 773 -15.71 -28.25 -4.79
C PRO A 773 -15.24 -26.87 -4.28
N THR A 774 -14.10 -26.40 -4.77
CA THR A 774 -13.56 -25.04 -4.58
C THR A 774 -13.25 -24.42 -5.95
N THR A 775 -13.16 -23.10 -6.02
CA THR A 775 -12.78 -22.41 -7.25
C THR A 775 -11.27 -22.18 -7.27
N VAL A 776 -10.56 -22.70 -8.28
CA VAL A 776 -9.12 -22.50 -8.46
C VAL A 776 -8.89 -21.57 -9.64
N ILE A 777 -8.18 -20.48 -9.39
CA ILE A 777 -7.91 -19.39 -10.33
C ILE A 777 -6.40 -19.35 -10.59
N SER A 778 -6.01 -19.38 -11.85
CA SER A 778 -4.64 -19.18 -12.31
C SER A 778 -4.54 -17.88 -13.08
N VAL A 779 -3.52 -17.09 -12.79
CA VAL A 779 -3.27 -15.80 -13.44
C VAL A 779 -1.90 -15.83 -14.10
N ASN A 780 -1.86 -15.69 -15.42
CA ASN A 780 -0.60 -15.49 -16.14
C ASN A 780 -0.07 -14.07 -15.89
N THR A 781 0.97 -13.98 -15.07
CA THR A 781 1.62 -12.72 -14.65
C THR A 781 2.89 -12.43 -15.45
N SER A 782 3.22 -13.28 -16.44
CA SER A 782 4.40 -13.08 -17.29
C SER A 782 4.32 -11.74 -18.01
N GLY A 783 5.29 -10.85 -17.75
CA GLY A 783 5.33 -9.51 -18.34
C GLY A 783 4.23 -8.56 -17.87
N SER A 784 3.44 -8.93 -16.85
CA SER A 784 2.39 -8.05 -16.31
C SER A 784 2.92 -6.91 -15.45
N MET A 785 4.18 -7.01 -15.02
CA MET A 785 4.90 -5.97 -14.25
C MET A 785 4.12 -5.54 -13.00
N GLY A 786 3.53 -6.50 -12.28
CA GLY A 786 2.76 -6.24 -11.06
C GLY A 786 1.35 -5.67 -11.31
N ALA A 787 0.85 -5.70 -12.55
CA ALA A 787 -0.51 -5.30 -12.85
C ALA A 787 -1.56 -6.14 -12.09
N THR A 788 -2.72 -5.53 -11.86
CA THR A 788 -3.88 -6.22 -11.29
C THR A 788 -4.61 -7.02 -12.36
N HIS A 789 -5.05 -8.22 -11.99
CA HIS A 789 -5.86 -9.12 -12.80
C HIS A 789 -7.14 -9.48 -12.06
N SER A 790 -8.28 -9.24 -12.70
CA SER A 790 -9.59 -9.32 -12.06
C SER A 790 -10.47 -10.43 -12.63
N VAL A 791 -11.31 -11.00 -11.77
CA VAL A 791 -12.37 -11.93 -12.12
C VAL A 791 -13.60 -11.69 -11.26
N LYS A 792 -14.78 -11.77 -11.87
CA LYS A 792 -16.06 -11.65 -11.20
C LYS A 792 -16.87 -12.92 -11.44
N LEU A 793 -17.36 -13.51 -10.35
CA LEU A 793 -18.03 -14.80 -10.33
C LEU A 793 -19.42 -14.68 -9.74
N THR A 794 -20.34 -15.52 -10.22
CA THR A 794 -21.56 -15.87 -9.48
C THR A 794 -21.26 -17.09 -8.63
N LEU A 795 -21.55 -17.02 -7.34
CA LEU A 795 -21.36 -18.10 -6.38
C LEU A 795 -22.58 -19.02 -6.34
N ASN A 796 -22.35 -20.33 -6.19
CA ASN A 796 -23.40 -21.25 -5.78
C ASN A 796 -23.55 -21.21 -4.25
N THR A 797 -24.52 -20.41 -3.77
CA THR A 797 -24.74 -20.22 -2.32
C THR A 797 -25.42 -21.40 -1.63
N SER A 798 -25.86 -22.43 -2.38
CA SER A 798 -26.37 -23.67 -1.78
C SER A 798 -25.26 -24.60 -1.29
N VAL A 799 -24.01 -24.38 -1.74
CA VAL A 799 -22.84 -25.12 -1.26
C VAL A 799 -22.16 -24.31 -0.16
N PRO A 800 -21.93 -24.89 1.03
CA PRO A 800 -21.22 -24.20 2.11
C PRO A 800 -19.82 -23.73 1.68
N THR A 801 -19.39 -22.60 2.22
CA THR A 801 -17.99 -22.16 2.07
C THR A 801 -17.09 -23.14 2.79
N THR A 802 -16.08 -23.63 2.08
CA THR A 802 -15.02 -24.48 2.63
C THR A 802 -13.87 -23.60 3.11
N TYR A 803 -13.37 -23.89 4.31
CA TYR A 803 -12.24 -23.17 4.89
C TYR A 803 -11.01 -24.09 4.99
N PRO A 804 -9.80 -23.60 4.66
CA PRO A 804 -8.57 -24.27 5.00
C PRO A 804 -8.48 -24.46 6.50
N THR A 805 -8.18 -25.68 6.93
CA THR A 805 -8.05 -26.06 8.33
C THR A 805 -6.63 -26.56 8.57
N THR A 806 -5.97 -26.01 9.59
CA THR A 806 -4.69 -26.52 10.08
C THR A 806 -4.93 -27.38 11.31
N VAL A 807 -4.39 -28.60 11.31
CA VAL A 807 -4.32 -29.46 12.49
C VAL A 807 -2.86 -29.66 12.91
N GLU A 808 -2.62 -29.84 14.20
CA GLU A 808 -1.35 -30.33 14.72
C GLU A 808 -1.59 -31.69 15.37
N LEU A 809 -0.94 -32.72 14.84
CA LEU A 809 -1.06 -34.09 15.33
C LEU A 809 0.17 -34.42 16.16
N ALA A 810 -0.03 -34.87 17.39
CA ALA A 810 1.03 -35.46 18.19
C ALA A 810 1.41 -36.84 17.63
N PRO A 811 2.68 -37.26 17.77
CA PRO A 811 3.04 -38.63 17.43
C PRO A 811 2.27 -39.61 18.33
N ILE A 812 1.68 -40.62 17.73
CA ILE A 812 1.04 -41.74 18.42
C ILE A 812 2.07 -42.78 18.91
N ALA A 813 3.28 -42.73 18.37
CA ALA A 813 4.43 -43.50 18.81
C ALA A 813 5.73 -42.80 18.39
N ASP A 814 6.76 -42.84 19.23
CA ASP A 814 8.13 -42.47 18.90
C ASP A 814 9.16 -43.31 19.66
N SER A 815 10.32 -43.53 19.03
CA SER A 815 11.42 -44.23 19.67
C SER A 815 12.72 -43.97 18.91
N PHE A 816 13.85 -44.10 19.58
CA PHE A 816 15.12 -44.22 18.89
C PHE A 816 15.67 -45.63 19.04
N VAL A 817 16.52 -46.02 18.10
CA VAL A 817 17.19 -47.33 18.09
C VAL A 817 18.70 -47.14 18.07
N ARG A 818 19.43 -48.05 18.71
CA ARG A 818 20.89 -47.94 18.87
C ARG A 818 21.58 -49.26 18.51
N ASN A 819 22.62 -49.20 17.68
CA ASN A 819 23.31 -50.41 17.19
C ASN A 819 24.23 -51.07 18.22
N GLY A 820 24.80 -52.22 17.82
CA GLY A 820 25.79 -52.95 18.61
C GLY A 820 25.21 -53.65 19.84
N THR A 821 25.83 -53.48 21.00
CA THR A 821 25.45 -54.07 22.29
C THR A 821 24.04 -53.66 22.72
N TYR A 822 23.56 -52.50 22.25
CA TYR A 822 22.23 -51.96 22.55
C TYR A 822 21.15 -52.40 21.55
N ALA A 823 21.48 -53.29 20.60
CA ALA A 823 20.62 -53.58 19.47
C ALA A 823 19.26 -54.19 19.83
N THR A 824 19.14 -54.80 21.02
CA THR A 824 17.90 -55.37 21.55
C THR A 824 17.18 -54.45 22.54
N THR A 825 17.79 -53.31 22.93
CA THR A 825 17.21 -52.36 23.89
C THR A 825 16.14 -51.51 23.22
N ASN A 826 14.98 -51.39 23.88
CA ASN A 826 13.92 -50.46 23.49
C ASN A 826 14.08 -49.13 24.23
N TYR A 827 13.77 -48.02 23.55
CA TYR A 827 13.86 -46.68 24.12
C TYR A 827 12.58 -45.85 23.94
N GLY A 828 11.42 -46.51 23.75
CA GLY A 828 10.14 -45.84 23.50
C GLY A 828 9.56 -45.06 24.69
N SER A 829 10.26 -45.00 25.82
CA SER A 829 9.89 -44.18 26.99
C SER A 829 10.91 -43.08 27.30
N SER A 830 11.88 -42.84 26.41
CA SER A 830 12.88 -41.79 26.59
C SER A 830 12.24 -40.42 26.37
N ASN A 831 12.67 -39.39 27.10
CA ASN A 831 12.22 -38.00 26.94
C ASN A 831 12.91 -37.25 25.78
N ILE A 832 13.91 -37.89 25.15
CA ILE A 832 14.65 -37.38 24.00
C ILE A 832 14.83 -38.51 22.98
N LEU A 833 15.01 -38.16 21.72
CA LEU A 833 15.34 -39.09 20.64
C LEU A 833 16.70 -38.70 20.06
N PRO A 834 17.80 -39.33 20.52
CA PRO A 834 19.12 -39.07 19.98
C PRO A 834 19.29 -39.64 18.56
N ILE A 835 20.05 -38.91 17.75
CA ILE A 835 20.32 -39.21 16.34
C ILE A 835 21.84 -39.06 16.12
N ALA A 836 22.47 -40.10 15.58
CA ALA A 836 23.92 -40.08 15.32
C ALA A 836 24.30 -41.10 14.24
N ASN A 837 25.15 -40.71 13.31
CA ASN A 837 25.74 -41.62 12.29
C ASN A 837 27.06 -42.23 12.78
N GLY A 838 27.08 -42.74 14.01
CA GLY A 838 28.28 -43.29 14.64
C GLY A 838 28.66 -44.71 14.20
N SER A 839 29.79 -45.20 14.69
CA SER A 839 30.21 -46.61 14.56
C SER A 839 29.33 -47.56 15.39
N THR A 840 29.75 -48.82 15.53
CA THR A 840 29.16 -49.77 16.50
C THR A 840 28.97 -49.11 17.87
N ASP A 841 27.84 -49.37 18.51
CA ASP A 841 27.35 -48.77 19.76
C ASP A 841 27.00 -47.27 19.73
N TYR A 842 27.22 -46.54 18.64
CA TYR A 842 26.97 -45.10 18.58
C TYR A 842 26.00 -44.67 17.48
N ALA A 843 25.66 -45.55 16.53
CA ALA A 843 24.66 -45.23 15.52
C ALA A 843 23.27 -45.19 16.15
N ARG A 844 22.54 -44.08 15.93
CA ARG A 844 21.21 -43.85 16.46
C ARG A 844 20.29 -43.26 15.39
N GLN A 845 19.07 -43.77 15.32
CA GLN A 845 18.02 -43.33 14.40
C GLN A 845 16.73 -43.14 15.18
N ALA A 846 16.05 -42.01 14.97
CA ALA A 846 14.77 -41.71 15.61
C ALA A 846 13.62 -42.04 14.65
N PHE A 847 12.53 -42.57 15.19
CA PHE A 847 11.31 -42.90 14.46
C PHE A 847 10.13 -42.21 15.14
N LEU A 848 9.24 -41.63 14.33
CA LEU A 848 7.99 -41.02 14.80
C LEU A 848 6.85 -41.52 13.92
N LYS A 849 5.68 -41.79 14.52
CA LYS A 849 4.47 -42.21 13.82
C LYS A 849 3.30 -41.33 14.21
N PHE A 850 2.49 -40.97 13.23
CA PHE A 850 1.31 -40.12 13.38
C PHE A 850 0.09 -40.82 12.79
N ASP A 851 -1.08 -40.64 13.41
CA ASP A 851 -2.37 -41.01 12.85
C ASP A 851 -3.04 -39.77 12.27
N ILE A 852 -3.38 -39.80 10.98
CA ILE A 852 -4.09 -38.72 10.29
C ILE A 852 -5.55 -39.10 9.98
N SER A 853 -6.09 -40.16 10.57
CA SER A 853 -7.45 -40.66 10.31
C SER A 853 -8.55 -39.61 10.53
N SER A 854 -8.30 -38.64 11.39
CA SER A 854 -9.18 -37.49 11.66
C SER A 854 -9.24 -36.48 10.51
N ILE A 855 -8.36 -36.57 9.52
CA ILE A 855 -8.23 -35.63 8.41
C ILE A 855 -9.07 -36.11 7.24
N ILE A 856 -10.27 -35.54 7.15
CA ILE A 856 -11.25 -35.83 6.11
C ILE A 856 -11.26 -34.67 5.11
N GLY A 857 -10.59 -34.88 3.98
CA GLY A 857 -10.58 -33.97 2.84
C GLY A 857 -9.18 -33.80 2.24
N LYS A 858 -9.08 -32.86 1.29
CA LYS A 858 -7.86 -32.69 0.49
C LYS A 858 -6.75 -32.04 1.30
N ILE A 859 -5.65 -32.78 1.52
CA ILE A 859 -4.43 -32.27 2.15
C ILE A 859 -3.75 -31.26 1.21
N GLU A 860 -3.40 -30.10 1.73
CA GLU A 860 -2.70 -29.02 1.02
C GLU A 860 -1.21 -28.94 1.40
N SER A 861 -0.85 -29.11 2.68
CA SER A 861 0.54 -29.21 3.12
C SER A 861 0.68 -30.10 4.36
N ALA A 862 1.87 -30.67 4.57
CA ALA A 862 2.22 -31.41 5.77
C ALA A 862 3.69 -31.14 6.18
N ASN A 863 3.89 -30.79 7.44
CA ASN A 863 5.19 -30.39 8.00
C ASN A 863 5.46 -31.16 9.30
N LEU A 864 6.54 -31.93 9.35
CA LEU A 864 7.03 -32.57 10.57
C LEU A 864 7.91 -31.56 11.32
N ILE A 865 7.44 -31.14 12.49
CA ILE A 865 8.08 -30.11 13.31
C ILE A 865 8.61 -30.76 14.58
N VAL A 866 9.90 -30.57 14.85
CA VAL A 866 10.62 -31.16 15.99
C VAL A 866 11.44 -30.10 16.72
N TYR A 867 11.64 -30.25 18.02
CA TYR A 867 12.48 -29.35 18.82
C TYR A 867 13.81 -30.03 19.12
N GLY A 868 14.93 -29.51 18.61
CA GLY A 868 16.20 -30.23 18.68
C GLY A 868 17.46 -29.39 18.48
N ALA A 869 18.60 -30.00 18.84
CA ALA A 869 19.94 -29.41 18.79
C ALA A 869 21.00 -30.45 18.43
N THR A 870 22.20 -29.97 18.07
CA THR A 870 23.42 -30.78 18.03
C THR A 870 24.25 -30.45 19.26
N THR A 871 24.44 -31.41 20.16
CA THR A 871 25.09 -31.26 21.47
C THR A 871 26.26 -32.22 21.62
N ASP A 872 27.28 -32.07 20.77
CA ASP A 872 28.50 -32.90 20.78
C ASP A 872 29.74 -32.06 21.08
N SER A 873 30.70 -32.63 21.82
CA SER A 873 31.97 -31.97 22.13
C SER A 873 32.83 -31.72 20.90
N LYS A 874 32.58 -32.44 19.78
CA LYS A 874 33.28 -32.30 18.50
C LYS A 874 32.63 -31.26 17.57
N GLY A 875 31.49 -30.70 17.93
CA GLY A 875 30.79 -29.69 17.15
C GLY A 875 29.30 -29.58 17.48
N ASN A 876 28.71 -28.41 17.19
CA ASN A 876 27.31 -28.08 17.47
C ASN A 876 26.49 -27.86 16.19
N ASP A 877 26.91 -28.49 15.10
CA ASP A 877 26.32 -28.33 13.77
C ASP A 877 26.32 -29.67 13.03
N SER A 878 25.12 -30.19 12.77
CA SER A 878 24.94 -31.43 12.01
C SER A 878 23.74 -31.33 11.07
N SER A 879 23.77 -32.10 9.99
CA SER A 879 22.63 -32.21 9.07
C SER A 879 21.78 -33.42 9.47
N ILE A 880 20.47 -33.21 9.64
CA ILE A 880 19.51 -34.25 9.98
C ILE A 880 18.55 -34.37 8.81
N ALA A 881 18.35 -35.59 8.32
CA ALA A 881 17.48 -35.91 7.21
C ALA A 881 16.25 -36.70 7.69
N ALA A 882 15.08 -36.25 7.26
CA ALA A 882 13.82 -36.96 7.40
C ALA A 882 13.60 -37.90 6.21
N TYR A 883 13.27 -39.15 6.50
CA TYR A 883 12.97 -40.19 5.53
C TYR A 883 11.56 -40.73 5.75
N SER A 884 10.94 -41.19 4.66
CA SER A 884 9.70 -41.96 4.71
C SER A 884 9.93 -43.36 5.30
N VAL A 885 8.94 -43.87 6.02
CA VAL A 885 8.88 -45.26 6.50
C VAL A 885 7.53 -45.83 6.08
N LEU A 886 7.56 -46.87 5.25
CA LEU A 886 6.33 -47.47 4.68
C LEU A 886 5.68 -48.51 5.60
N ASP A 887 6.47 -49.16 6.45
CA ASP A 887 5.95 -50.09 7.45
C ASP A 887 5.48 -49.32 8.70
N ASN A 888 4.15 -49.24 8.86
CA ASN A 888 3.51 -48.58 9.99
C ASN A 888 3.15 -49.55 11.13
N ASN A 889 3.55 -50.83 11.07
CA ASN A 889 3.17 -51.84 12.07
C ASN A 889 4.14 -51.92 13.25
N TRP A 890 5.25 -51.17 13.23
CA TRP A 890 6.21 -51.16 14.35
C TRP A 890 5.54 -50.72 15.67
N ILE A 891 5.85 -51.38 16.78
CA ILE A 891 5.25 -51.10 18.09
C ILE A 891 6.28 -50.39 18.96
N GLU A 892 5.90 -49.25 19.53
CA GLU A 892 6.80 -48.35 20.25
C GLU A 892 7.62 -49.02 21.35
N ASN A 893 6.99 -49.84 22.20
CA ASN A 893 7.67 -50.52 23.31
C ASN A 893 8.36 -51.83 22.91
N LYS A 894 8.41 -52.15 21.61
CA LYS A 894 9.08 -53.34 21.06
C LYS A 894 10.17 -53.01 20.04
N VAL A 895 10.14 -51.80 19.46
CA VAL A 895 11.10 -51.41 18.43
C VAL A 895 12.50 -51.26 19.02
N ASN A 896 13.48 -51.83 18.35
CA ASN A 896 14.90 -51.80 18.68
C ASN A 896 15.70 -51.87 17.37
N TRP A 897 17.03 -51.88 17.45
CA TRP A 897 17.86 -51.84 16.24
C TRP A 897 17.62 -53.03 15.30
N ASN A 898 17.35 -54.22 15.86
CA ASN A 898 17.21 -55.45 15.10
C ASN A 898 15.86 -55.60 14.40
N ASN A 899 14.81 -54.91 14.87
CA ASN A 899 13.46 -54.99 14.30
C ASN A 899 12.89 -53.63 13.86
N LYS A 900 13.74 -52.59 13.76
CA LYS A 900 13.34 -51.26 13.29
C LYS A 900 12.76 -51.32 11.88
N PRO A 901 11.74 -50.51 11.57
CA PRO A 901 11.16 -50.49 10.23
C PRO A 901 12.18 -49.97 9.21
N GLN A 902 12.02 -50.40 7.95
CA GLN A 902 12.94 -50.01 6.88
C GLN A 902 12.77 -48.52 6.54
N ILE A 903 13.89 -47.81 6.52
CA ILE A 903 13.99 -46.42 6.04
C ILE A 903 13.94 -46.43 4.52
N ASN A 904 13.06 -45.61 3.93
CA ASN A 904 12.82 -45.57 2.50
C ASN A 904 13.38 -44.28 1.87
N ALA A 905 12.57 -43.48 1.18
CA ALA A 905 13.01 -42.30 0.45
C ALA A 905 13.29 -41.11 1.36
N LEU A 906 14.35 -40.36 1.05
CA LEU A 906 14.65 -39.05 1.64
C LEU A 906 13.51 -38.07 1.32
N LEU A 907 13.01 -37.37 2.34
CA LEU A 907 11.97 -36.34 2.21
C LEU A 907 12.58 -34.95 2.24
N GLN A 908 13.37 -34.63 3.27
CA GLN A 908 14.08 -33.37 3.40
C GLN A 908 15.27 -33.48 4.36
N GLU A 909 16.30 -32.69 4.13
CA GLU A 909 17.41 -32.46 5.06
C GLU A 909 17.35 -31.06 5.68
N VAL A 910 17.62 -30.96 6.98
CA VAL A 910 17.59 -29.73 7.78
C VAL A 910 18.84 -29.65 8.65
N ARG A 911 19.46 -28.47 8.73
CA ARG A 911 20.63 -28.22 9.55
C ARG A 911 20.26 -27.93 11.00
N PHE A 912 20.91 -28.61 11.93
CA PHE A 912 20.77 -28.44 13.37
C PHE A 912 21.99 -27.70 13.92
N GLU A 913 21.93 -26.36 13.91
CA GLU A 913 22.98 -25.48 14.44
C GLU A 913 22.57 -24.81 15.76
N GLY A 914 23.52 -24.70 16.70
CA GLY A 914 23.34 -23.99 17.97
C GLY A 914 22.42 -24.72 18.97
N ASN A 915 21.79 -23.95 19.84
CA ASN A 915 20.93 -24.47 20.92
C ASN A 915 19.60 -25.05 20.41
N HIS A 916 18.87 -25.72 21.30
CA HIS A 916 17.54 -26.28 21.05
C HIS A 916 16.58 -25.22 20.49
N GLN A 917 15.96 -25.54 19.36
CA GLN A 917 14.97 -24.71 18.69
C GLN A 917 14.09 -25.57 17.78
N TRP A 918 12.97 -25.02 17.31
CA TRP A 918 12.08 -25.69 16.38
C TRP A 918 12.74 -25.89 15.01
N ARG A 919 12.60 -27.08 14.44
CA ARG A 919 13.08 -27.51 13.14
C ARG A 919 11.91 -28.04 12.35
N ASN A 920 11.82 -27.71 11.06
CA ASN A 920 10.69 -28.08 10.21
C ASN A 920 11.16 -28.88 8.99
N PHE A 921 10.57 -30.06 8.80
CA PHE A 921 10.71 -30.89 7.62
C PHE A 921 9.38 -30.88 6.84
N ASN A 922 9.40 -30.35 5.63
CA ASN A 922 8.33 -30.47 4.65
C ASN A 922 8.22 -31.93 4.18
N VAL A 923 7.15 -32.60 4.60
CA VAL A 923 6.83 -33.98 4.26
C VAL A 923 5.59 -34.08 3.37
N THR A 924 5.17 -32.95 2.79
CA THR A 924 3.91 -32.79 2.06
C THR A 924 3.71 -33.83 0.98
N SER A 925 4.69 -34.03 0.09
CA SER A 925 4.56 -34.94 -1.04
C SER A 925 4.31 -36.38 -0.59
N PHE A 926 4.98 -36.83 0.47
CA PHE A 926 4.80 -38.16 1.03
C PHE A 926 3.43 -38.32 1.68
N VAL A 927 3.04 -37.37 2.54
CA VAL A 927 1.74 -37.41 3.24
C VAL A 927 0.58 -37.36 2.25
N LYS A 928 0.64 -36.49 1.23
CA LYS A 928 -0.38 -36.45 0.16
C LYS A 928 -0.51 -37.79 -0.55
N THR A 929 0.60 -38.31 -1.09
CA THR A 929 0.60 -39.57 -1.86
C THR A 929 0.08 -40.74 -1.03
N GLN A 930 0.50 -40.85 0.24
CA GLN A 930 0.11 -41.97 1.10
C GLN A 930 -1.30 -41.79 1.71
N SER A 931 -1.82 -40.55 1.81
CA SER A 931 -3.19 -40.28 2.28
C SER A 931 -4.27 -40.82 1.36
N GLU A 932 -3.94 -41.15 0.11
CA GLU A 932 -4.83 -41.84 -0.83
C GLU A 932 -4.93 -43.34 -0.55
N SER A 933 -4.08 -43.88 0.33
CA SER A 933 -4.14 -45.28 0.77
C SER A 933 -5.14 -45.48 1.93
N ASN A 934 -5.57 -46.73 2.14
CA ASN A 934 -6.43 -47.10 3.27
C ASN A 934 -5.70 -47.02 4.63
N ASN A 935 -4.37 -46.90 4.65
CA ASN A 935 -3.59 -46.77 5.88
C ASN A 935 -3.42 -45.29 6.24
N LYS A 936 -3.98 -44.87 7.38
CA LYS A 936 -3.91 -43.48 7.86
C LYS A 936 -2.80 -43.24 8.89
N ASN A 937 -1.95 -44.24 9.15
CA ASN A 937 -0.74 -44.06 9.95
C ASN A 937 0.46 -43.73 9.06
N PHE A 938 1.28 -42.78 9.48
CA PHE A 938 2.45 -42.30 8.73
C PHE A 938 3.65 -42.29 9.64
N SER A 939 4.70 -43.00 9.23
CA SER A 939 5.96 -43.09 9.97
C SER A 939 7.07 -42.32 9.26
N PHE A 940 7.90 -41.66 10.05
CA PHE A 940 9.09 -40.92 9.61
C PHE A 940 10.30 -41.42 10.39
N ALA A 941 11.45 -41.46 9.72
CA ALA A 941 12.74 -41.68 10.37
C ALA A 941 13.60 -40.42 10.26
N LEU A 942 14.23 -40.01 11.35
CA LEU A 942 15.25 -38.96 11.35
C LEU A 942 16.64 -39.59 11.51
N VAL A 943 17.53 -39.27 10.56
CA VAL A 943 18.88 -39.83 10.47
C VAL A 943 19.86 -38.69 10.24
N GLN A 944 20.99 -38.71 10.93
CA GLN A 944 22.05 -37.74 10.69
C GLN A 944 22.78 -38.04 9.38
N THR A 945 22.95 -37.02 8.56
CA THR A 945 23.73 -37.02 7.32
C THR A 945 24.98 -36.17 7.54
N GLY A 946 26.14 -36.68 7.13
CA GLY A 946 27.43 -36.01 7.37
C GLY A 946 28.17 -36.49 8.62
N LYS A 947 28.76 -35.54 9.37
CA LYS A 947 29.66 -35.86 10.51
C LYS A 947 28.90 -36.56 11.63
N ALA A 948 29.51 -37.63 12.16
CA ALA A 948 29.00 -38.38 13.30
C ALA A 948 29.08 -37.54 14.59
N LEU A 949 28.02 -36.78 14.86
CA LEU A 949 27.85 -35.96 16.06
C LEU A 949 26.59 -36.41 16.81
N PHE A 950 26.54 -36.15 18.11
CA PHE A 950 25.33 -36.31 18.89
C PHE A 950 24.34 -35.18 18.59
N ALA A 951 23.25 -35.50 17.90
CA ALA A 951 22.07 -34.65 17.80
C ALA A 951 20.92 -35.27 18.60
N GLU A 952 20.00 -34.43 19.07
CA GLU A 952 18.82 -34.88 19.79
C GLU A 952 17.61 -34.02 19.45
N ILE A 953 16.44 -34.66 19.50
CA ILE A 953 15.15 -33.97 19.52
C ILE A 953 14.38 -34.38 20.78
N PHE A 954 13.43 -33.57 21.20
CA PHE A 954 12.50 -33.98 22.26
C PHE A 954 11.54 -35.04 21.74
N SER A 955 11.18 -36.01 22.59
CA SER A 955 10.20 -37.05 22.29
C SER A 955 8.78 -36.63 22.69
N ARG A 956 7.80 -37.50 22.47
CA ARG A 956 6.41 -37.31 22.92
C ARG A 956 6.28 -37.43 24.44
N GLU A 957 7.20 -38.11 25.12
CA GLU A 957 7.28 -38.19 26.59
C GLU A 957 7.83 -36.91 27.21
N ASN A 958 8.47 -36.02 26.43
CA ASN A 958 9.02 -34.79 26.96
C ASN A 958 7.92 -33.88 27.53
N ALA A 959 8.15 -33.21 28.66
CA ALA A 959 7.14 -32.35 29.29
C ALA A 959 6.79 -31.12 28.43
N ILE A 960 7.71 -30.68 27.57
CA ILE A 960 7.58 -29.46 26.74
C ILE A 960 8.01 -29.75 25.31
N ASN A 961 7.64 -28.87 24.37
CA ASN A 961 8.15 -28.83 22.98
C ASN A 961 8.17 -30.18 22.25
N LYS A 962 7.11 -30.98 22.44
CA LYS A 962 6.93 -32.29 21.82
C LYS A 962 6.91 -32.18 20.27
N PRO A 963 7.34 -33.22 19.55
CA PRO A 963 7.18 -33.30 18.09
C PRO A 963 5.72 -33.18 17.67
N LYS A 964 5.50 -32.66 16.46
CA LYS A 964 4.16 -32.59 15.85
C LYS A 964 4.21 -32.71 14.34
N LEU A 965 3.15 -33.27 13.76
CA LEU A 965 2.88 -33.22 12.34
C LEU A 965 1.77 -32.19 12.11
N GLN A 966 2.12 -31.07 11.49
CA GLN A 966 1.18 -30.02 11.15
C GLN A 966 0.64 -30.25 9.73
N ILE A 967 -0.68 -30.34 9.57
CA ILE A 967 -1.34 -30.58 8.28
C ILE A 967 -2.33 -29.46 7.99
N LEU A 968 -2.22 -28.85 6.81
CA LEU A 968 -3.22 -27.95 6.24
C LEU A 968 -4.09 -28.75 5.26
N TYR A 969 -5.42 -28.70 5.38
CA TYR A 969 -6.34 -29.41 4.49
C TYR A 969 -7.67 -28.66 4.32
N PHE A 970 -8.39 -28.95 3.23
CA PHE A 970 -9.78 -28.51 3.07
C PHE A 970 -10.72 -29.60 3.58
N LYS A 971 -11.53 -29.27 4.58
CA LYS A 971 -12.54 -30.20 5.11
C LYS A 971 -13.65 -30.39 4.08
N GLU A 972 -13.89 -31.64 3.65
CA GLU A 972 -15.03 -31.91 2.77
C GLU A 972 -16.35 -31.73 3.53
N THR A 973 -17.30 -31.02 2.92
CA THR A 973 -18.68 -30.95 3.42
C THR A 973 -19.50 -32.00 2.71
N THR A 974 -19.96 -33.02 3.45
CA THR A 974 -20.83 -34.06 2.90
C THR A 974 -22.16 -33.44 2.47
N SER A 975 -22.42 -33.46 1.17
CA SER A 975 -23.64 -32.92 0.57
C SER A 975 -24.79 -33.91 0.83
N GLY A 976 -25.68 -33.59 1.78
CA GLY A 976 -26.91 -34.35 1.98
C GLY A 976 -27.92 -34.09 0.87
N SER A 977 -28.02 -35.02 -0.08
CA SER A 977 -29.15 -35.12 -1.02
C SER A 977 -30.42 -35.52 -0.24
N GLY A 978 -31.44 -34.68 -0.26
CA GLY A 978 -32.74 -34.95 0.38
C GLY A 978 -33.86 -34.29 -0.42
N THR A 979 -34.53 -35.09 -1.23
CA THR A 979 -35.61 -34.79 -2.15
C THR A 979 -36.89 -34.23 -1.51
N THR A 980 -37.57 -33.44 -2.34
CA THR A 980 -38.88 -32.78 -2.27
C THR A 980 -40.07 -33.54 -1.65
N GLY A 981 -40.98 -32.75 -1.07
CA GLY A 981 -42.42 -33.01 -0.94
C GLY A 981 -42.95 -32.41 0.37
N GLY A 982 -43.95 -31.55 0.45
CA GLY A 982 -44.93 -31.05 -0.50
C GLY A 982 -45.85 -30.10 0.27
N THR A 983 -46.47 -29.21 -0.48
CA THR A 983 -47.21 -27.98 -0.16
C THR A 983 -48.57 -28.19 0.52
N ALA A 984 -49.10 -27.07 1.05
CA ALA A 984 -50.51 -26.64 1.21
C ALA A 984 -50.83 -26.28 2.68
N GLY A 985 -51.17 -25.03 3.03
CA GLY A 985 -52.27 -24.20 2.53
C GLY A 985 -53.43 -24.37 3.53
N GLY A 986 -54.03 -23.38 4.18
CA GLY A 986 -54.24 -21.96 3.90
C GLY A 986 -55.29 -21.42 4.88
N THR A 987 -55.27 -20.09 5.09
CA THR A 987 -56.44 -19.18 5.19
C THR A 987 -57.48 -19.37 6.33
N THR A 988 -58.06 -18.37 7.01
CA THR A 988 -58.39 -16.96 6.71
C THR A 988 -59.04 -16.29 7.94
N GLY A 989 -58.98 -14.95 8.03
CA GLY A 989 -59.99 -14.07 8.67
C GLY A 989 -59.69 -13.63 10.13
N SER A 990 -59.18 -12.42 10.39
CA SER A 990 -59.86 -11.08 10.39
C SER A 990 -60.65 -10.78 11.66
N THR A 991 -60.21 -9.81 12.48
CA THR A 991 -60.89 -8.50 12.71
C THR A 991 -60.14 -7.61 13.74
N THR A 992 -59.79 -6.38 13.29
CA THR A 992 -59.86 -5.03 13.93
C THR A 992 -59.46 -4.81 15.42
N GLY A 993 -58.71 -3.78 15.83
CA GLY A 993 -58.13 -2.61 15.17
C GLY A 993 -57.53 -1.60 16.18
N SER A 994 -56.46 -0.92 15.74
CA SER A 994 -56.00 0.45 16.05
C SER A 994 -55.59 0.86 17.49
N SER A 995 -54.30 1.16 17.69
CA SER A 995 -53.77 2.55 17.70
C SER A 995 -52.24 2.61 17.96
N GLY A 996 -51.54 3.49 17.23
CA GLY A 996 -50.30 4.15 17.70
C GLY A 996 -48.95 3.56 17.29
N ALA A 997 -48.40 4.03 16.17
CA ALA A 997 -46.98 3.92 15.80
C ALA A 997 -46.08 4.66 16.82
N THR A 998 -44.88 4.19 17.16
CA THR A 998 -43.68 4.40 16.33
C THR A 998 -42.61 3.31 16.47
N THR A 999 -41.89 3.18 15.35
CA THR A 999 -40.95 2.16 14.91
C THR A 999 -39.51 2.36 15.40
N GLY A 1000 -38.84 1.26 15.73
CA GLY A 1000 -37.39 1.17 15.94
C GLY A 1000 -36.93 -0.27 16.15
N GLY A 1001 -37.21 -1.14 15.17
CA GLY A 1001 -36.90 -2.57 15.22
C GLY A 1001 -35.44 -2.86 14.88
N ASN A 1002 -34.68 -3.18 15.91
CA ASN A 1002 -33.33 -3.73 15.87
C ASN A 1002 -33.36 -5.16 15.28
N SER A 1003 -32.80 -5.38 14.09
CA SER A 1003 -32.62 -6.72 13.52
C SER A 1003 -31.29 -7.31 13.99
N GLY A 1004 -31.21 -7.66 15.28
CA GLY A 1004 -30.13 -8.48 15.79
C GLY A 1004 -30.26 -9.91 15.25
N THR A 1005 -29.33 -10.32 14.40
CA THR A 1005 -29.20 -11.74 14.01
C THR A 1005 -28.70 -12.52 15.22
N ALA A 1006 -29.58 -13.35 15.80
CA ALA A 1006 -29.24 -14.19 16.95
C ALA A 1006 -28.20 -15.25 16.56
N SER A 1007 -27.03 -15.25 17.22
CA SER A 1007 -25.94 -16.19 16.98
C SER A 1007 -26.13 -17.45 17.83
N VAL A 1008 -26.26 -18.62 17.22
CA VAL A 1008 -26.31 -19.90 17.94
C VAL A 1008 -24.89 -20.38 18.26
N ARG A 1009 -24.60 -20.69 19.52
CA ARG A 1009 -23.38 -21.39 19.94
C ARG A 1009 -23.72 -22.69 20.67
N THR A 1010 -22.75 -23.59 20.73
CA THR A 1010 -22.86 -24.86 21.45
C THR A 1010 -21.71 -24.95 22.45
N ILE A 1011 -22.05 -25.16 23.72
CA ILE A 1011 -21.11 -25.32 24.83
C ILE A 1011 -21.08 -26.81 25.20
N SER A 1012 -19.91 -27.44 25.14
CA SER A 1012 -19.76 -28.83 25.59
C SER A 1012 -19.73 -28.91 27.12
N ALA A 1013 -20.23 -30.01 27.68
CA ALA A 1013 -20.06 -30.28 29.10
C ALA A 1013 -18.57 -30.39 29.45
N PHE A 1014 -18.16 -29.75 30.53
CA PHE A 1014 -16.76 -29.84 31.00
C PHE A 1014 -16.61 -30.81 32.17
N ALA A 1015 -17.71 -31.29 32.76
CA ALA A 1015 -17.75 -32.37 33.73
C ALA A 1015 -19.09 -33.12 33.69
N ASP A 1016 -19.07 -34.44 33.74
CA ASP A 1016 -20.25 -35.30 33.92
C ASP A 1016 -19.94 -36.60 34.69
N SER A 1017 -20.94 -37.18 35.35
CA SER A 1017 -20.81 -38.49 36.01
C SER A 1017 -22.19 -39.06 36.27
N PHE A 1018 -22.30 -40.38 36.36
CA PHE A 1018 -23.43 -41.01 37.04
C PHE A 1018 -23.02 -41.55 38.41
N VAL A 1019 -24.00 -41.85 39.25
CA VAL A 1019 -23.82 -42.48 40.56
C VAL A 1019 -24.79 -43.63 40.74
N ARG A 1020 -24.44 -44.59 41.61
CA ARG A 1020 -25.21 -45.80 41.84
C ARG A 1020 -25.39 -46.10 43.33
N ASP A 1021 -26.59 -46.51 43.74
CA ASP A 1021 -26.93 -46.68 45.15
C ASP A 1021 -26.36 -47.96 45.79
N GLY A 1022 -26.64 -48.12 47.09
CA GLY A 1022 -26.33 -49.33 47.85
C GLY A 1022 -24.83 -49.64 47.95
N MET A 1023 -24.37 -50.83 47.53
CA MET A 1023 -22.96 -51.24 47.61
C MET A 1023 -22.02 -50.37 46.78
N TYR A 1024 -22.55 -49.69 45.76
CA TYR A 1024 -21.81 -48.80 44.88
C TYR A 1024 -21.82 -47.35 45.36
N ALA A 1025 -22.39 -47.06 46.55
CA ALA A 1025 -22.67 -45.71 46.98
C ALA A 1025 -21.42 -44.82 47.18
N THR A 1026 -20.24 -45.42 47.27
CA THR A 1026 -18.93 -44.74 47.36
C THR A 1026 -18.11 -44.81 46.07
N SER A 1027 -18.65 -45.41 45.01
CA SER A 1027 -17.97 -45.51 43.71
C SER A 1027 -18.15 -44.24 42.89
N ASN A 1028 -17.11 -43.88 42.12
CA ASN A 1028 -17.12 -42.77 41.18
C ASN A 1028 -17.08 -43.32 39.75
N TYR A 1029 -17.82 -42.69 38.84
CA TYR A 1029 -17.96 -43.12 37.45
C TYR A 1029 -17.68 -41.99 36.44
N GLY A 1030 -16.97 -40.93 36.85
CA GLY A 1030 -16.75 -39.73 36.02
C GLY A 1030 -15.76 -39.90 34.85
N LEU A 1031 -15.32 -41.13 34.56
CA LEU A 1031 -14.52 -41.48 33.38
C LEU A 1031 -15.21 -42.52 32.50
N GLU A 1032 -16.42 -42.94 32.88
CA GLU A 1032 -17.21 -43.89 32.10
C GLU A 1032 -17.73 -43.20 30.84
N LYS A 1033 -17.77 -43.92 29.73
CA LYS A 1033 -18.24 -43.41 28.43
C LYS A 1033 -19.76 -43.19 28.38
N THR A 1034 -20.48 -43.60 29.41
CA THR A 1034 -21.94 -43.52 29.45
C THR A 1034 -22.43 -42.99 30.78
N LEU A 1035 -23.50 -42.20 30.73
CA LEU A 1035 -24.23 -41.66 31.87
C LEU A 1035 -25.52 -42.47 32.09
N GLY A 1036 -25.63 -43.14 33.23
CA GLY A 1036 -26.76 -44.01 33.57
C GLY A 1036 -27.91 -43.30 34.29
N ALA A 1037 -29.14 -43.65 33.91
CA ALA A 1037 -30.38 -43.25 34.59
C ALA A 1037 -31.32 -44.45 34.76
N LYS A 1038 -31.58 -44.86 36.01
CA LYS A 1038 -32.44 -45.98 36.37
C LYS A 1038 -33.05 -45.80 37.76
N THR A 1039 -34.32 -46.11 37.91
CA THR A 1039 -34.97 -46.19 39.23
C THR A 1039 -35.51 -47.60 39.44
N SER A 1040 -35.17 -48.23 40.55
CA SER A 1040 -35.54 -49.59 40.89
C SER A 1040 -35.90 -49.72 42.38
N ALA A 1041 -36.82 -50.64 42.69
CA ALA A 1041 -37.05 -51.07 44.08
C ALA A 1041 -35.94 -52.01 44.58
N GLN A 1042 -35.10 -52.54 43.70
CA GLN A 1042 -33.95 -53.36 44.05
C GLN A 1042 -32.79 -52.48 44.52
N LYS A 1043 -32.21 -52.86 45.65
CA LYS A 1043 -31.00 -52.22 46.17
C LYS A 1043 -29.86 -52.41 45.17
N ASP A 1044 -29.00 -51.41 45.05
CA ASP A 1044 -27.83 -51.38 44.15
C ASP A 1044 -28.18 -51.17 42.67
N ASP A 1045 -29.42 -50.88 42.29
CA ASP A 1045 -29.81 -50.77 40.87
C ASP A 1045 -30.32 -49.35 40.49
N ASN A 1046 -30.33 -48.41 41.44
CA ASN A 1046 -30.68 -47.02 41.15
C ASN A 1046 -29.47 -46.28 40.60
N GLN A 1047 -29.67 -45.54 39.50
CA GLN A 1047 -28.66 -44.70 38.85
C GLN A 1047 -29.22 -43.32 38.51
N LYS A 1048 -28.42 -42.28 38.71
CA LYS A 1048 -28.72 -40.92 38.26
C LYS A 1048 -27.46 -40.22 37.79
N SER A 1049 -27.62 -39.34 36.82
CA SER A 1049 -26.52 -38.64 36.14
C SER A 1049 -26.51 -37.16 36.46
N ILE A 1050 -25.34 -36.54 36.46
CA ILE A 1050 -25.16 -35.10 36.62
C ILE A 1050 -24.19 -34.56 35.56
N ILE A 1051 -24.51 -33.40 34.98
CA ILE A 1051 -23.80 -32.79 33.84
C ILE A 1051 -23.60 -31.30 34.12
N LYS A 1052 -22.39 -30.77 33.88
CA LYS A 1052 -22.02 -29.37 34.19
C LYS A 1052 -21.46 -28.60 32.98
N PHE A 1053 -21.88 -27.34 32.84
CA PHE A 1053 -21.52 -26.43 31.74
C PHE A 1053 -20.99 -25.08 32.25
N ASP A 1054 -20.09 -24.46 31.49
CA ASP A 1054 -19.49 -23.15 31.78
C ASP A 1054 -20.03 -22.07 30.83
N LEU A 1055 -20.76 -21.12 31.39
CA LEU A 1055 -21.36 -19.97 30.73
C LEU A 1055 -20.48 -18.71 30.78
N SER A 1056 -19.24 -18.80 31.28
CA SER A 1056 -18.34 -17.64 31.43
C SER A 1056 -18.05 -16.91 30.12
N SER A 1057 -18.13 -17.63 28.99
CA SER A 1057 -17.99 -17.07 27.64
C SER A 1057 -19.25 -16.38 27.10
N TRP A 1058 -20.32 -16.29 27.89
CA TRP A 1058 -21.61 -15.72 27.50
C TRP A 1058 -22.02 -14.55 28.43
N ASP A 1059 -22.08 -13.34 27.85
CA ASP A 1059 -22.38 -12.07 28.53
C ASP A 1059 -23.52 -11.27 27.87
N THR A 1060 -24.20 -11.86 26.87
CA THR A 1060 -25.31 -11.24 26.11
C THR A 1060 -26.65 -11.90 26.42
N SER A 1061 -27.77 -11.21 26.20
CA SER A 1061 -29.12 -11.74 26.52
C SER A 1061 -29.42 -13.06 25.79
N ILE A 1062 -29.86 -14.08 26.54
CA ILE A 1062 -30.17 -15.42 25.98
C ILE A 1062 -31.60 -15.48 25.42
N ALA A 1063 -31.76 -15.75 24.12
CA ALA A 1063 -33.05 -15.93 23.45
C ALA A 1063 -33.59 -17.37 23.55
N ASN A 1064 -32.70 -18.36 23.50
CA ASN A 1064 -33.04 -19.79 23.64
C ASN A 1064 -31.85 -20.56 24.23
N ALA A 1065 -32.10 -21.55 25.09
CA ALA A 1065 -31.09 -22.51 25.52
C ALA A 1065 -31.65 -23.94 25.54
N LYS A 1066 -30.92 -24.90 24.98
CA LYS A 1066 -31.30 -26.32 24.94
C LYS A 1066 -30.18 -27.21 25.49
N LEU A 1067 -30.49 -28.03 26.49
CA LEU A 1067 -29.65 -29.15 26.92
C LEU A 1067 -29.82 -30.27 25.90
N ARG A 1068 -28.74 -30.60 25.21
CA ARG A 1068 -28.66 -31.61 24.17
C ARG A 1068 -27.88 -32.82 24.70
N ILE A 1069 -28.54 -33.96 24.87
CA ILE A 1069 -27.92 -35.22 25.35
C ILE A 1069 -28.18 -36.36 24.37
N TYR A 1070 -27.19 -37.21 24.12
CA TYR A 1070 -27.33 -38.32 23.16
C TYR A 1070 -27.80 -39.58 23.86
N THR A 1071 -28.92 -40.15 23.42
CA THR A 1071 -29.48 -41.37 24.02
C THR A 1071 -28.83 -42.59 23.37
N ASN A 1072 -27.92 -43.25 24.07
CA ASN A 1072 -27.16 -44.39 23.57
C ASN A 1072 -27.98 -45.70 23.64
N TYR A 1073 -28.67 -45.92 24.76
CA TYR A 1073 -29.45 -47.13 25.00
C TYR A 1073 -30.70 -46.87 25.84
N ILE A 1074 -31.80 -47.56 25.52
CA ILE A 1074 -33.04 -47.59 26.30
C ILE A 1074 -33.49 -49.05 26.43
N GLU A 1075 -33.57 -49.56 27.65
CA GLU A 1075 -34.16 -50.87 27.90
C GLU A 1075 -35.65 -50.87 27.56
N GLY A 1076 -36.08 -51.77 26.66
CA GLY A 1076 -37.49 -51.86 26.25
C GLY A 1076 -38.01 -50.73 25.35
N ASN A 1077 -37.14 -49.83 24.87
CA ASN A 1077 -37.46 -48.73 23.94
C ASN A 1077 -38.52 -47.71 24.42
N ASN A 1078 -38.78 -47.60 25.72
CA ASN A 1078 -39.67 -46.59 26.28
C ASN A 1078 -39.25 -46.20 27.70
N ALA A 1079 -38.84 -44.96 27.92
CA ALA A 1079 -38.43 -44.46 29.24
C ALA A 1079 -38.78 -42.98 29.42
N LEU A 1080 -39.31 -42.63 30.60
CA LEU A 1080 -39.64 -41.27 31.00
C LEU A 1080 -38.46 -40.65 31.75
N ILE A 1081 -37.75 -39.75 31.09
CA ILE A 1081 -36.57 -39.06 31.64
C ILE A 1081 -36.96 -37.70 32.21
N GLU A 1082 -36.42 -37.41 33.39
CA GLU A 1082 -36.63 -36.17 34.11
C GLU A 1082 -35.31 -35.44 34.29
N VAL A 1083 -35.31 -34.14 34.00
CA VAL A 1083 -34.16 -33.25 34.17
C VAL A 1083 -34.45 -32.24 35.26
N PHE A 1084 -33.54 -32.16 36.22
CA PHE A 1084 -33.60 -31.27 37.38
C PHE A 1084 -32.41 -30.32 37.39
N VAL A 1085 -32.57 -29.22 38.12
CA VAL A 1085 -31.48 -28.28 38.41
C VAL A 1085 -30.74 -28.74 39.66
N SER A 1086 -29.40 -28.73 39.58
CA SER A 1086 -28.52 -28.89 40.74
C SER A 1086 -27.80 -27.56 41.00
N PRO A 1087 -28.28 -26.73 41.95
CA PRO A 1087 -27.72 -25.40 42.20
C PRO A 1087 -26.30 -25.44 42.77
N GLU A 1088 -25.89 -26.56 43.38
CA GLU A 1088 -24.54 -26.77 43.88
C GLU A 1088 -23.55 -27.09 42.74
N SER A 1089 -22.72 -26.11 42.37
CA SER A 1089 -21.71 -26.24 41.31
C SER A 1089 -20.35 -26.75 41.79
N GLY A 1090 -20.17 -27.01 43.09
CA GLY A 1090 -18.88 -27.37 43.72
C GLY A 1090 -18.41 -28.82 43.56
N TRP A 1091 -19.24 -29.71 42.97
CA TRP A 1091 -18.88 -31.12 42.82
C TRP A 1091 -17.72 -31.33 41.82
N GLN A 1092 -16.90 -32.33 42.08
CA GLN A 1092 -15.79 -32.71 41.20
C GLN A 1092 -16.09 -34.07 40.55
N GLU A 1093 -15.92 -34.13 39.24
CA GLU A 1093 -16.22 -35.28 38.40
C GLU A 1093 -15.56 -36.58 38.86
N ASN A 1094 -14.31 -36.51 39.29
CA ASN A 1094 -13.55 -37.66 39.79
C ASN A 1094 -13.77 -37.97 41.28
N LYS A 1095 -14.74 -37.32 41.94
CA LYS A 1095 -15.03 -37.50 43.39
C LYS A 1095 -16.51 -37.64 43.73
N VAL A 1096 -17.42 -37.33 42.81
CA VAL A 1096 -18.85 -37.46 43.06
C VAL A 1096 -19.23 -38.94 43.17
N THR A 1097 -19.96 -39.28 44.22
CA THR A 1097 -20.45 -40.62 44.53
C THR A 1097 -21.92 -40.51 44.91
N TRP A 1098 -22.65 -41.62 45.09
CA TRP A 1098 -24.05 -41.55 45.53
C TRP A 1098 -24.21 -40.80 46.86
N ASN A 1099 -23.28 -41.02 47.79
CA ASN A 1099 -23.29 -40.38 49.12
C ASN A 1099 -22.90 -38.89 49.08
N THR A 1100 -22.22 -38.45 48.02
CA THR A 1100 -21.78 -37.06 47.83
C THR A 1100 -22.46 -36.39 46.65
N PHE A 1101 -23.57 -36.96 46.17
CA PHE A 1101 -24.30 -36.43 45.02
C PHE A 1101 -24.92 -35.07 45.37
N PRO A 1102 -24.73 -34.03 44.54
CA PRO A 1102 -25.24 -32.70 44.83
C PRO A 1102 -26.75 -32.67 45.01
N THR A 1103 -27.23 -31.80 45.89
CA THR A 1103 -28.66 -31.56 46.04
C THR A 1103 -29.25 -31.04 44.73
N ARG A 1104 -30.41 -31.57 44.31
CA ARG A 1104 -31.20 -31.08 43.18
C ARG A 1104 -32.53 -30.51 43.66
N LEU A 1105 -33.17 -29.69 42.84
CA LEU A 1105 -34.54 -29.22 43.12
C LEU A 1105 -35.56 -30.38 43.06
N ASP A 1106 -36.65 -30.25 43.81
CA ASP A 1106 -37.67 -31.29 43.95
C ASP A 1106 -38.51 -31.50 42.67
N SER A 1107 -38.74 -30.44 41.89
CA SER A 1107 -39.52 -30.49 40.65
C SER A 1107 -38.62 -30.53 39.41
N PRO A 1108 -38.91 -31.38 38.40
CA PRO A 1108 -38.15 -31.40 37.16
C PRO A 1108 -38.42 -30.13 36.35
N ILE A 1109 -37.38 -29.56 35.75
CA ILE A 1109 -37.50 -28.45 34.80
C ILE A 1109 -37.91 -28.92 33.41
N ARG A 1110 -37.71 -30.21 33.13
CA ARG A 1110 -38.14 -30.89 31.91
C ARG A 1110 -38.40 -32.38 32.16
N THR A 1111 -39.43 -32.90 31.51
CA THR A 1111 -39.73 -34.33 31.44
C THR A 1111 -39.90 -34.69 29.97
N VAL A 1112 -39.28 -35.78 29.53
CA VAL A 1112 -39.30 -36.25 28.14
C VAL A 1112 -39.55 -37.75 28.10
N ASN A 1113 -40.43 -38.20 27.21
CA ASN A 1113 -40.61 -39.62 26.95
C ASN A 1113 -39.71 -40.06 25.79
N LEU A 1114 -38.71 -40.90 26.07
CA LEU A 1114 -37.78 -41.44 25.09
C LEU A 1114 -38.33 -42.73 24.50
N LYS A 1115 -38.47 -42.75 23.17
CA LYS A 1115 -39.05 -43.89 22.42
C LYS A 1115 -38.06 -44.61 21.48
N ALA A 1116 -36.84 -44.10 21.37
CA ALA A 1116 -35.78 -44.66 20.52
C ALA A 1116 -34.40 -44.18 21.01
N SER A 1117 -33.38 -45.03 20.86
CA SER A 1117 -31.97 -44.66 21.06
C SER A 1117 -31.28 -44.31 19.73
N GLY A 1118 -30.04 -43.84 19.78
CA GLY A 1118 -29.22 -43.50 18.61
C GLY A 1118 -29.33 -42.04 18.12
N ALA A 1119 -29.85 -41.14 18.95
CA ALA A 1119 -30.01 -39.73 18.59
C ALA A 1119 -29.82 -38.76 19.77
N TYR A 1120 -29.47 -37.52 19.45
CA TYR A 1120 -29.57 -36.40 20.39
C TYR A 1120 -31.03 -36.05 20.67
N ILE A 1121 -31.32 -35.75 21.92
CA ILE A 1121 -32.56 -35.09 22.35
C ILE A 1121 -32.25 -33.67 22.78
N ASP A 1122 -33.10 -32.73 22.38
CA ASP A 1122 -33.02 -31.32 22.77
C ASP A 1122 -34.07 -31.01 23.83
N LEU A 1123 -33.62 -30.71 25.03
CA LEU A 1123 -34.46 -30.32 26.16
C LEU A 1123 -34.30 -28.82 26.37
N ASP A 1124 -35.32 -28.05 26.05
CA ASP A 1124 -35.27 -26.60 26.27
C ASP A 1124 -35.14 -26.30 27.78
N VAL A 1125 -34.11 -25.53 28.13
CA VAL A 1125 -33.75 -25.13 29.49
C VAL A 1125 -33.63 -23.59 29.57
N THR A 1126 -34.23 -22.88 28.61
CA THR A 1126 -34.11 -21.42 28.43
C THR A 1126 -34.45 -20.66 29.70
N ALA A 1127 -35.56 -21.00 30.36
CA ALA A 1127 -36.01 -20.31 31.57
C ALA A 1127 -34.98 -20.41 32.70
N PHE A 1128 -34.37 -21.58 32.88
CA PHE A 1128 -33.33 -21.78 33.89
C PHE A 1128 -32.04 -21.04 33.53
N ILE A 1129 -31.55 -21.20 32.30
CA ILE A 1129 -30.30 -20.55 31.88
C ILE A 1129 -30.40 -19.01 31.95
N ARG A 1130 -31.58 -18.43 31.66
CA ARG A 1130 -31.85 -17.01 31.88
C ARG A 1130 -31.79 -16.61 33.34
N SER A 1131 -32.43 -17.37 34.24
CA SER A 1131 -32.38 -17.02 35.67
C SER A 1131 -30.95 -17.08 36.22
N GLN A 1132 -30.14 -18.03 35.76
CA GLN A 1132 -28.73 -18.10 36.13
C GLN A 1132 -27.93 -16.91 35.59
N GLN A 1133 -28.22 -16.46 34.36
CA GLN A 1133 -27.61 -15.26 33.80
C GLN A 1133 -28.00 -13.99 34.59
N GLU A 1134 -29.26 -13.85 35.00
CA GLU A 1134 -29.76 -12.73 35.81
C GLU A 1134 -29.09 -12.68 37.20
N GLU A 1135 -28.83 -13.85 37.79
CA GLU A 1135 -28.13 -13.98 39.08
C GLU A 1135 -26.59 -13.92 38.96
N GLY A 1136 -26.05 -13.80 37.73
CA GLY A 1136 -24.61 -13.77 37.48
C GLY A 1136 -23.91 -15.12 37.64
N ILE A 1137 -24.66 -16.22 37.74
CA ILE A 1137 -24.13 -17.58 37.90
C ILE A 1137 -23.58 -18.07 36.55
N LYS A 1138 -22.29 -18.45 36.55
CA LYS A 1138 -21.58 -18.89 35.34
C LYS A 1138 -21.44 -20.41 35.19
N ILE A 1139 -21.62 -21.17 36.26
CA ILE A 1139 -21.51 -22.63 36.22
C ILE A 1139 -22.87 -23.24 36.54
N VAL A 1140 -23.42 -24.01 35.61
CA VAL A 1140 -24.73 -24.63 35.75
C VAL A 1140 -24.63 -26.15 35.72
N SER A 1141 -25.48 -26.85 36.50
CA SER A 1141 -25.52 -28.31 36.54
C SER A 1141 -26.93 -28.85 36.40
N PHE A 1142 -27.08 -29.93 35.63
CA PHE A 1142 -28.33 -30.65 35.39
C PHE A 1142 -28.22 -32.07 35.93
N THR A 1143 -29.22 -32.51 36.70
CA THR A 1143 -29.37 -33.92 37.08
C THR A 1143 -30.37 -34.59 36.14
N VAL A 1144 -30.05 -35.78 35.65
CA VAL A 1144 -30.88 -36.58 34.74
C VAL A 1144 -31.24 -37.89 35.44
N GLU A 1145 -32.54 -38.14 35.59
CA GLU A 1145 -33.10 -39.34 36.24
C GLU A 1145 -34.13 -40.02 35.34
N ASN A 1146 -34.44 -41.29 35.62
CA ASN A 1146 -35.47 -42.04 34.90
C ASN A 1146 -36.64 -42.35 35.83
N ALA A 1147 -37.80 -41.76 35.57
CA ALA A 1147 -39.03 -41.99 36.31
C ALA A 1147 -39.71 -43.34 35.97
N THR A 1148 -39.28 -44.02 34.90
CA THR A 1148 -39.78 -45.36 34.56
C THR A 1148 -39.06 -46.41 35.39
N LYS A 1149 -39.81 -47.09 36.26
CA LYS A 1149 -39.28 -48.14 37.14
C LYS A 1149 -38.68 -49.30 36.35
N ASP A 1150 -37.55 -49.78 36.84
CA ASP A 1150 -36.81 -50.96 36.37
C ASP A 1150 -36.41 -50.92 34.88
N VAL A 1151 -36.24 -49.71 34.32
CA VAL A 1151 -35.77 -49.48 32.96
C VAL A 1151 -34.42 -48.76 32.99
N SER A 1152 -33.40 -49.34 32.35
CA SER A 1152 -32.08 -48.70 32.21
C SER A 1152 -32.03 -47.79 30.99
N VAL A 1153 -31.56 -46.55 31.17
CA VAL A 1153 -31.23 -45.62 30.08
C VAL A 1153 -29.78 -45.20 30.20
N LEU A 1154 -29.05 -45.26 29.09
CA LEU A 1154 -27.67 -44.79 28.99
C LEU A 1154 -27.60 -43.63 28.00
N PHE A 1155 -27.01 -42.53 28.42
CA PHE A 1155 -26.63 -41.41 27.56
C PHE A 1155 -25.12 -41.46 27.29
N ASP A 1156 -24.66 -40.85 26.21
CA ASP A 1156 -23.21 -40.64 26.02
C ASP A 1156 -22.70 -39.61 27.03
N SER A 1157 -21.54 -39.88 27.62
CA SER A 1157 -20.81 -38.94 28.47
C SER A 1157 -19.88 -38.04 27.65
N ARG A 1158 -19.17 -37.13 28.33
CA ARG A 1158 -18.09 -36.31 27.79
C ARG A 1158 -16.98 -37.14 27.15
N GLU A 1159 -16.73 -38.36 27.63
CA GLU A 1159 -15.71 -39.28 27.14
C GLU A 1159 -16.15 -40.06 25.88
N SER A 1160 -17.37 -39.83 25.40
CA SER A 1160 -17.96 -40.46 24.21
C SER A 1160 -17.93 -39.57 22.96
N SER A 1161 -18.31 -40.14 21.81
CA SER A 1161 -18.34 -39.42 20.52
C SER A 1161 -19.47 -38.39 20.41
N HIS A 1162 -20.49 -38.45 21.28
CA HIS A 1162 -21.63 -37.53 21.30
C HIS A 1162 -21.82 -36.88 22.68
N PRO A 1163 -20.86 -36.05 23.13
CA PRO A 1163 -20.88 -35.51 24.49
C PRO A 1163 -22.10 -34.62 24.74
N PRO A 1164 -22.59 -34.51 26.00
CA PRO A 1164 -23.62 -33.55 26.36
C PRO A 1164 -23.27 -32.11 25.98
N GLN A 1165 -24.25 -31.38 25.46
CA GLN A 1165 -24.11 -30.03 24.93
C GLN A 1165 -25.17 -29.10 25.49
N LEU A 1166 -24.85 -27.81 25.61
CA LEU A 1166 -25.79 -26.74 25.86
C LEU A 1166 -25.78 -25.79 24.67
N VAL A 1167 -26.84 -25.79 23.89
CA VAL A 1167 -27.01 -24.97 22.68
C VAL A 1167 -27.71 -23.67 23.07
N ILE A 1168 -27.02 -22.53 22.94
CA ILE A 1168 -27.51 -21.20 23.36
C ILE A 1168 -27.61 -20.28 22.13
N GLN A 1169 -28.69 -19.52 22.05
CA GLN A 1169 -28.97 -18.55 20.99
C GLN A 1169 -29.19 -17.15 21.54
#